data_AF-A0A3M9YL60-F1
#
_entry.id   AF-A0A3M9YL60-F1
#
_cell.length_a   1.000
_cell.length_b   1.000
_cell.length_c   1.000
_cell.angle_alpha   90.00
_cell.angle_beta   90.00
_cell.angle_gamma   90.00
#
_symmetry.space_group_name_H-M   'P 1'
#
loop_
_entity.id
_entity.type
_entity.pdbx_description
1 polymer ?
#
loop_
_entity_poly.entity_id
_entity_poly.type
_entity_poly.pdbx_seq_one_letter_code
_entity_poly.pdbx_strand_id
1 'polypeptide(L)'
;MASPQLSVSDQIRQLNDARKLVLSDVKYYSNVVKSILQIVVPSAHLELRRWGAEFLAEAFATPALPLSEKETMQLFVLETLKDLLEDPNEDLQVLRSAIQASASIYPIALRWIINNSYDNMTWERMVKIKTRILRIWENAEPSLRICCMKFAQRVVLAQSVANPQEPRRGDSLDVSLDKVPRNHQTLDHQTLEAEAAGLLDRILGGLQDQASDALLVDATLNCLSILVRTRPTTANRILAAVLQFNPLKLANSPMTPRIRVLVKSMEKTTRMLLMHIAKRDPHNPIVPRIQQHVEGMMRMRSEILDESSRKRGLEVMPEGADLKRQRTLAPAPQQLEVTPLAPGQHSLADVYTLTGSEGLKAFDISTVPAELVARINVSTLSRIDPQLLYKAVDGIKGRLAALAAMPVPQINPETAPLGVDDDDDEYEPDDYPAEDTEQILNKLDSEPLVKVDNTDIGLKAFKLPPPPPLTPELALRGGQVSVLSILEFVKSLEEANKRVRSGVNRLAASSNDRESWIAIITRLASRSATEPDHAVKEEVKSAPTLNNSIRESLYSYVLEDFRRRIDVAITWLTEEWYNDRLRQKTEGDGAPRQYETWAVKLIDGFSQYLHAQDKVLTRFLGEVPDLSPTILARIKLICRDPSVVPLVLTSLLYVVMMRPPAKEMALDTVQDIWVEYEEARPLASKYLNKFRPAFVESATRDAEEASAPVPTPVAAVAT
;
A
#
# COMPACT_ATOMS: atom_id res chain seq x y z
N MET A 1 -0.40 6.49 64.09
CA MET A 1 -0.31 5.15 63.47
C MET A 1 0.10 5.36 62.03
N ALA A 2 1.27 4.87 61.63
CA ALA A 2 1.73 5.00 60.24
C ALA A 2 0.87 4.08 59.37
N SER A 3 0.20 4.65 58.37
CA SER A 3 -0.52 3.90 57.33
C SER A 3 0.44 2.86 56.72
N PRO A 4 0.03 1.60 56.52
CA PRO A 4 0.89 0.62 55.87
C PRO A 4 1.26 1.18 54.48
N GLN A 5 2.56 1.38 54.23
CA GLN A 5 3.04 1.80 52.93
C GLN A 5 2.67 0.70 51.93
N LEU A 6 1.72 0.98 51.04
CA LEU A 6 1.35 0.07 49.97
C LEU A 6 2.59 -0.27 49.14
N SER A 7 2.67 -1.50 48.64
CA SER A 7 3.74 -1.89 47.71
C SER A 7 3.72 -1.00 46.47
N VAL A 8 4.88 -0.77 45.84
CA VAL A 8 4.98 0.07 44.63
C VAL A 8 4.06 -0.45 43.52
N SER A 9 3.95 -1.78 43.37
CA SER A 9 3.03 -2.42 42.43
C SER A 9 1.55 -2.12 42.72
N ASP A 10 1.16 -2.12 44.00
CA ASP A 10 -0.23 -1.79 44.37
C ASP A 10 -0.52 -0.30 44.18
N GLN A 11 0.46 0.57 44.43
CA GLN A 11 0.35 2.00 44.15
C GLN A 11 0.18 2.25 42.64
N ILE A 12 0.97 1.60 41.80
CA ILE A 12 0.85 1.70 40.33
C ILE A 12 -0.52 1.20 39.86
N ARG A 13 -1.04 0.12 40.45
CA ARG A 13 -2.39 -0.37 40.14
C ARG A 13 -3.46 0.67 40.46
N GLN A 14 -3.39 1.31 41.63
CA GLN A 14 -4.29 2.39 42.01
C GLN A 14 -4.18 3.60 41.08
N LEU A 15 -2.96 3.96 40.69
CA LEU A 15 -2.71 5.03 39.72
C LEU A 15 -3.31 4.73 38.35
N ASN A 16 -3.19 3.48 37.87
CA ASN A 16 -3.84 3.05 36.62
C ASN A 16 -5.36 3.10 36.68
N ASP A 17 -5.96 2.77 37.83
CA ASP A 17 -7.41 2.90 38.02
C ASP A 17 -7.83 4.38 38.07
N ALA A 18 -7.01 5.26 38.65
CA ALA A 18 -7.22 6.71 38.61
C ALA A 18 -7.12 7.27 37.18
N ARG A 19 -6.17 6.80 36.36
CA ARG A 19 -6.07 7.17 34.93
C ARG A 19 -7.33 6.78 34.17
N LYS A 20 -7.87 5.57 34.39
CA LYS A 20 -9.14 5.14 33.77
C LYS A 20 -10.32 6.01 34.18
N LEU A 21 -10.41 6.39 35.45
CA LEU A 21 -11.47 7.27 35.95
C LEU A 21 -11.45 8.62 35.22
N VAL A 22 -10.27 9.21 35.09
CA VAL A 22 -10.09 10.52 34.46
C VAL A 22 -10.37 10.50 32.95
N LEU A 23 -10.08 9.38 32.28
CA LEU A 23 -10.45 9.17 30.87
C LEU A 23 -11.97 9.00 30.69
N SER A 24 -12.70 8.52 31.71
CA SER A 24 -14.16 8.39 31.66
C SER A 24 -14.91 9.69 31.90
N ASP A 25 -14.42 10.55 32.80
CA ASP A 25 -15.00 11.86 33.08
C ASP A 25 -13.91 12.90 33.33
N VAL A 26 -13.90 13.91 32.46
CA VAL A 26 -12.91 14.99 32.40
C VAL A 26 -12.86 15.80 33.70
N LYS A 27 -13.97 15.88 34.45
CA LYS A 27 -14.04 16.66 35.69
C LYS A 27 -13.06 16.21 36.77
N TYR A 28 -12.61 14.96 36.72
CA TYR A 28 -11.68 14.43 37.72
C TYR A 28 -10.22 14.80 37.47
N TYR A 29 -9.85 15.30 36.28
CA TYR A 29 -8.45 15.63 35.94
C TYR A 29 -7.79 16.53 36.99
N SER A 30 -8.43 17.63 37.38
CA SER A 30 -7.84 18.60 38.32
C SER A 30 -7.52 17.99 39.69
N ASN A 31 -8.43 17.17 40.21
CA ASN A 31 -8.25 16.53 41.52
C ASN A 31 -7.18 15.44 41.46
N VAL A 32 -7.23 14.60 40.43
CA VAL A 32 -6.28 13.48 40.27
C VAL A 32 -4.87 14.00 40.01
N VAL A 33 -4.69 15.05 39.21
CA VAL A 33 -3.37 15.69 39.02
C VAL A 33 -2.84 16.19 40.37
N LYS A 34 -3.64 16.89 41.19
CA LYS A 34 -3.19 17.35 42.52
C LYS A 34 -2.73 16.19 43.42
N SER A 35 -3.45 15.07 43.41
CA SER A 35 -3.06 13.87 44.15
C SER A 35 -1.75 13.28 43.63
N ILE A 36 -1.57 13.22 42.31
CA ILE A 36 -0.37 12.67 41.67
C ILE A 36 0.87 13.52 41.97
N LEU A 37 0.74 14.85 42.02
CA LEU A 37 1.88 15.71 42.36
C LEU A 37 2.46 15.44 43.76
N GLN A 38 1.66 14.94 44.70
CA GLN A 38 2.15 14.54 46.03
C GLN A 38 2.94 13.22 45.97
N ILE A 39 2.76 12.43 44.92
CA ILE A 39 3.42 11.13 44.71
C ILE A 39 4.67 11.32 43.84
N VAL A 40 4.64 12.26 42.89
CA VAL A 40 5.76 12.61 42.00
C VAL A 40 6.68 13.61 42.69
N VAL A 41 7.39 13.12 43.70
CA VAL A 41 8.44 13.86 44.40
C VAL A 41 9.80 13.35 43.91
N PRO A 42 10.87 14.17 43.81
CA PRO A 42 12.19 13.70 43.40
C PRO A 42 12.74 12.53 44.23
N SER A 43 12.31 12.39 45.49
CA SER A 43 12.68 11.28 46.38
C SER A 43 11.83 10.01 46.20
N ALA A 44 10.81 10.02 45.34
CA ALA A 44 9.92 8.88 45.13
C ALA A 44 10.59 7.77 44.30
N HIS A 45 10.05 6.55 44.41
CA HIS A 45 10.50 5.41 43.60
C HIS A 45 10.43 5.74 42.10
N LEU A 46 11.43 5.28 41.35
CA LEU A 46 11.57 5.57 39.92
C LEU A 46 10.31 5.24 39.11
N GLU A 47 9.66 4.12 39.39
CA GLU A 47 8.45 3.69 38.68
C GLU A 47 7.28 4.68 38.86
N LEU A 48 7.14 5.26 40.07
CA LEU A 48 6.11 6.26 40.36
C LEU A 48 6.42 7.60 39.68
N ARG A 49 7.70 8.00 39.65
CA ARG A 49 8.14 9.20 38.92
C ARG A 49 7.90 9.06 37.41
N ARG A 50 8.23 7.90 36.83
CA ARG A 50 7.97 7.60 35.41
C ARG A 50 6.48 7.67 35.09
N TRP A 51 5.66 6.95 35.86
CA TRP A 51 4.22 6.92 35.66
C TRP A 51 3.60 8.32 35.80
N GLY A 52 3.98 9.06 36.83
CA GLY A 52 3.40 10.37 37.08
C GLY A 52 3.85 11.43 36.08
N ALA A 53 5.12 11.44 35.65
CA ALA A 53 5.58 12.33 34.59
C ALA A 53 4.89 12.02 33.25
N GLU A 54 4.67 10.75 32.93
CA GLU A 54 3.91 10.33 31.74
C GLU A 54 2.45 10.79 31.81
N PHE A 55 1.80 10.60 32.95
CA PHE A 55 0.43 11.05 33.16
C PHE A 55 0.31 12.58 33.04
N LEU A 56 1.26 13.35 33.57
CA LEU A 56 1.28 14.81 33.39
C LEU A 56 1.43 15.20 31.91
N ALA A 57 2.28 14.51 31.15
CA ALA A 57 2.42 14.75 29.72
C ALA A 57 1.11 14.48 28.96
N GLU A 58 0.43 13.37 29.27
CA GLU A 58 -0.87 13.01 28.69
C GLU A 58 -1.96 14.01 29.07
N ALA A 59 -2.07 14.39 30.35
CA ALA A 59 -3.11 15.28 30.84
C ALA A 59 -3.11 16.65 30.13
N PHE A 60 -1.93 17.23 29.90
CA PHE A 60 -1.82 18.50 29.20
C PHE A 60 -1.90 18.38 27.66
N ALA A 61 -1.56 17.21 27.09
CA ALA A 61 -1.69 16.95 25.66
C ALA A 61 -3.12 16.58 25.21
N THR A 62 -3.95 16.06 26.12
CA THR A 62 -5.29 15.54 25.80
C THR A 62 -6.25 16.64 25.31
N PRO A 63 -6.91 16.49 24.15
CA PRO A 63 -7.86 17.50 23.64
C PRO A 63 -9.20 17.53 24.41
N ALA A 64 -9.53 16.45 25.12
CA ALA A 64 -10.78 16.35 25.91
C ALA A 64 -10.84 17.32 27.09
N LEU A 65 -9.70 17.72 27.65
CA LEU A 65 -9.62 18.65 28.78
C LEU A 65 -9.70 20.11 28.28
N PRO A 66 -10.69 20.92 28.71
CA PRO A 66 -10.82 22.30 28.30
C PRO A 66 -9.59 23.15 28.65
N LEU A 67 -9.28 24.12 27.80
CA LEU A 67 -8.12 25.00 27.99
C LEU A 67 -8.17 25.77 29.32
N SER A 68 -9.35 26.22 29.74
CA SER A 68 -9.53 26.93 31.02
C SER A 68 -9.12 26.09 32.22
N GLU A 69 -9.43 24.78 32.21
CA GLU A 69 -9.01 23.88 33.28
C GLU A 69 -7.49 23.70 33.26
N LYS A 70 -6.90 23.53 32.08
CA LYS A 70 -5.43 23.45 31.92
C LYS A 70 -4.73 24.73 32.40
N GLU A 71 -5.29 25.91 32.12
CA GLU A 71 -4.75 27.20 32.57
C GLU A 71 -4.67 27.30 34.10
N THR A 72 -5.66 26.75 34.81
CA THR A 72 -5.61 26.70 36.29
C THR A 72 -4.71 25.59 36.82
N MET A 73 -4.64 24.45 36.13
CA MET A 73 -3.87 23.28 36.56
C MET A 73 -2.36 23.49 36.45
N GLN A 74 -1.89 24.20 35.42
CA GLN A 74 -0.45 24.42 35.23
C GLN A 74 0.23 25.10 36.42
N LEU A 75 -0.47 25.97 37.15
CA LEU A 75 0.12 26.82 38.20
C LEU A 75 0.80 26.01 39.30
N PHE A 76 0.24 24.85 39.62
CA PHE A 76 0.77 23.94 40.63
C PHE A 76 1.61 22.79 40.04
N VAL A 77 1.51 22.50 38.74
CA VAL A 77 2.31 21.47 38.05
C VAL A 77 3.71 21.99 37.69
N LEU A 78 3.85 23.29 37.42
CA LEU A 78 5.11 23.90 36.99
C LEU A 78 6.26 23.72 37.98
N GLU A 79 5.97 23.76 39.29
CA GLU A 79 7.01 23.56 40.31
C GLU A 79 7.58 22.14 40.23
N THR A 80 6.71 21.13 40.16
CA THR A 80 7.12 19.72 40.03
C THR A 80 7.90 19.47 38.74
N LEU A 81 7.46 20.03 37.61
CA LEU A 81 8.20 19.89 36.34
C LEU A 81 9.58 20.57 36.40
N LYS A 82 9.67 21.74 37.05
CA LYS A 82 10.95 22.44 37.27
C LYS A 82 11.89 21.56 38.09
N ASP A 83 11.42 21.00 39.20
CA ASP A 83 12.22 20.16 40.10
C ASP A 83 12.71 18.88 39.41
N LEU A 84 11.84 18.19 38.65
CA LEU A 84 12.22 17.00 37.86
C LEU A 84 13.26 17.31 36.78
N LEU A 85 13.19 18.48 36.15
CA LEU A 85 14.14 18.88 35.11
C LEU A 85 15.47 19.36 35.69
N GLU A 86 15.47 19.94 36.89
CA GLU A 86 16.68 20.44 37.56
C GLU A 86 17.54 19.31 38.14
N ASP A 87 16.95 18.15 38.49
CA ASP A 87 17.70 16.99 38.97
C ASP A 87 18.68 16.47 37.89
N PRO A 88 20.00 16.48 38.15
CA PRO A 88 21.00 16.00 37.20
C PRO A 88 21.02 14.47 37.04
N ASN A 89 20.49 13.71 38.00
CA ASN A 89 20.52 12.24 38.01
C ASN A 89 19.14 11.62 37.68
N GLU A 90 18.25 12.40 37.10
CA GLU A 90 16.92 11.95 36.73
C GLU A 90 16.97 10.97 35.55
N ASP A 91 15.98 10.06 35.51
CA ASP A 91 15.89 9.05 34.47
C ASP A 91 15.47 9.64 33.11
N LEU A 92 16.00 9.08 32.02
CA LEU A 92 15.74 9.59 30.66
C LEU A 92 14.24 9.59 30.30
N GLN A 93 13.46 8.60 30.77
CA GLN A 93 12.02 8.54 30.48
C GLN A 93 11.24 9.61 31.24
N VAL A 94 11.65 9.90 32.48
CA VAL A 94 11.07 10.98 33.30
C VAL A 94 11.37 12.33 32.65
N LEU A 95 12.63 12.58 32.29
CA LEU A 95 13.03 13.81 31.57
C LEU A 95 12.27 13.97 30.26
N ARG A 96 12.13 12.89 29.48
CA ARG A 96 11.37 12.90 28.22
C ARG A 96 9.92 13.36 28.44
N SER A 97 9.25 12.76 29.42
CA SER A 97 7.85 13.05 29.73
C SER A 97 7.68 14.45 30.31
N ALA A 98 8.60 14.90 31.17
CA ALA A 98 8.60 16.25 31.72
C ALA A 98 8.77 17.33 30.62
N ILE A 99 9.62 17.08 29.62
CA ILE A 99 9.79 17.98 28.47
C ILE A 99 8.52 18.01 27.60
N GLN A 100 7.89 16.86 27.35
CA GLN A 100 6.64 16.77 26.59
C GLN A 100 5.49 17.50 27.30
N ALA A 101 5.37 17.35 28.61
CA ALA A 101 4.43 18.12 29.43
C ALA A 101 4.72 19.63 29.33
N SER A 102 5.99 20.02 29.49
CA SER A 102 6.42 21.42 29.38
C SER A 102 6.12 22.02 28.00
N ALA A 103 6.23 21.24 26.92
CA ALA A 103 5.92 21.69 25.56
C ALA A 103 4.43 21.98 25.35
N SER A 104 3.57 21.22 26.03
CA SER A 104 2.12 21.43 26.03
C SER A 104 1.72 22.62 26.91
N ILE A 105 2.39 22.80 28.05
CA ILE A 105 2.10 23.87 29.01
C ILE A 105 2.63 25.23 28.54
N TYR A 106 3.77 25.31 27.84
CA TYR A 106 4.38 26.58 27.41
C TYR A 106 3.40 27.61 26.80
N PRO A 107 2.61 27.29 25.76
CA PRO A 107 1.64 28.24 25.20
C PRO A 107 0.53 28.63 26.20
N ILE A 108 0.13 27.70 27.08
CA ILE A 108 -0.88 27.92 28.12
C ILE A 108 -0.33 28.89 29.19
N ALA A 109 0.94 28.74 29.57
CA ALA A 109 1.63 29.64 30.48
C ALA A 109 1.77 31.04 29.88
N LEU A 110 2.15 31.14 28.60
CA LEU A 110 2.22 32.43 27.92
C LEU A 110 0.87 33.14 27.89
N ARG A 111 -0.22 32.41 27.55
CA ARG A 111 -1.58 32.95 27.57
C ARG A 111 -2.04 33.41 28.96
N TRP A 112 -1.70 32.65 29.99
CA TRP A 112 -1.98 33.03 31.37
C TRP A 112 -1.32 34.36 31.73
N ILE A 113 -0.04 34.54 31.36
CA ILE A 113 0.72 35.75 31.65
C ILE A 113 0.22 36.96 30.85
N ILE A 114 -0.18 36.76 29.59
CA ILE A 114 -0.84 37.80 28.77
C ILE A 114 -2.07 38.38 29.49
N ASN A 115 -2.88 37.52 30.14
CA ASN A 115 -4.08 37.92 30.86
C ASN A 115 -3.80 38.38 32.30
N ASN A 116 -2.72 37.89 32.92
CA ASN A 116 -2.37 38.13 34.32
C ASN A 116 -0.94 38.65 34.45
N SER A 117 -0.72 39.90 34.03
CA SER A 117 0.62 40.50 33.96
C SER A 117 1.35 40.65 35.30
N TYR A 118 0.65 40.47 36.43
CA TYR A 118 1.20 40.57 37.78
C TYR A 118 1.87 39.28 38.28
N ASP A 119 1.58 38.13 37.65
CA ASP A 119 2.07 36.82 38.10
C ASP A 119 3.49 36.52 37.58
N ASN A 120 4.47 37.26 38.10
CA ASN A 120 5.87 37.12 37.73
C ASN A 120 6.43 35.73 38.08
N MET A 121 5.97 35.14 39.18
CA MET A 121 6.48 33.87 39.71
C MET A 121 6.24 32.72 38.74
N THR A 122 5.02 32.62 38.19
CA THR A 122 4.68 31.59 37.21
C THR A 122 5.52 31.72 35.94
N TRP A 123 5.73 32.95 35.45
CA TRP A 123 6.55 33.19 34.27
C TRP A 123 8.04 32.85 34.52
N GLU A 124 8.59 33.26 35.66
CA GLU A 124 9.97 32.94 36.04
C GLU A 124 10.22 31.43 36.11
N ARG A 125 9.27 30.66 36.67
CA ARG A 125 9.33 29.19 36.67
C ARG A 125 9.37 28.63 35.25
N MET A 126 8.51 29.13 34.35
CA MET A 126 8.51 28.70 32.96
C MET A 126 9.83 29.07 32.24
N VAL A 127 10.42 30.23 32.52
CA VAL A 127 11.72 30.62 31.97
C VAL A 127 12.84 29.72 32.49
N LYS A 128 12.82 29.32 33.77
CA LYS A 128 13.77 28.33 34.33
C LYS A 128 13.64 26.97 33.64
N ILE A 129 12.41 26.47 33.47
CA ILE A 129 12.14 25.24 32.72
C ILE A 129 12.69 25.35 31.29
N LYS A 130 12.35 26.42 30.57
CA LYS A 130 12.82 26.67 29.19
C LYS A 130 14.35 26.65 29.11
N THR A 131 15.03 27.44 29.95
CA THR A 131 16.50 27.50 29.95
C THR A 131 17.14 26.15 30.29
N ARG A 132 16.55 25.38 31.21
CA ARG A 132 17.02 24.02 31.53
C ARG A 132 16.86 23.06 30.36
N ILE A 133 15.71 23.04 29.68
CA ILE A 133 15.47 22.19 28.50
C ILE A 133 16.44 22.52 27.37
N LEU A 134 16.70 23.81 27.12
CA LEU A 134 17.66 24.25 26.09
C LEU A 134 19.12 23.85 26.40
N ARG A 135 19.50 23.79 27.68
CA ARG A 135 20.80 23.23 28.12
C ARG A 135 20.86 21.71 27.92
N ILE A 136 19.80 20.99 28.28
CA ILE A 136 19.70 19.53 28.05
C ILE A 136 19.89 19.21 26.56
N TRP A 137 19.29 20.03 25.68
CA TRP A 137 19.38 19.82 24.23
C TRP A 137 20.82 19.82 23.68
N GLU A 138 21.79 20.47 24.32
CA GLU A 138 23.18 20.53 23.82
C GLU A 138 23.87 19.15 23.85
N ASN A 139 23.66 18.36 24.91
CA ASN A 139 24.43 17.13 25.17
C ASN A 139 23.56 15.86 25.27
N ALA A 140 22.25 15.97 25.07
CA ALA A 140 21.31 14.87 25.22
C ALA A 140 21.50 13.74 24.17
N GLU A 141 20.96 12.55 24.47
CA GLU A 141 20.77 11.47 23.50
C GLU A 141 19.69 11.79 22.46
N PRO A 142 19.64 11.13 21.28
CA PRO A 142 18.71 11.45 20.21
C PRO A 142 17.23 11.51 20.63
N SER A 143 16.77 10.59 21.47
CA SER A 143 15.38 10.53 21.96
C SER A 143 14.96 11.79 22.72
N LEU A 144 15.85 12.29 23.57
CA LEU A 144 15.62 13.47 24.39
C LEU A 144 15.83 14.76 23.56
N ARG A 145 16.77 14.77 22.61
CA ARG A 145 16.93 15.86 21.63
C ARG A 145 15.67 16.10 20.83
N ILE A 146 14.99 15.04 20.37
CA ILE A 146 13.71 15.14 19.64
C ILE A 146 12.66 15.85 20.50
N CYS A 147 12.58 15.51 21.80
CA CYS A 147 11.64 16.15 22.71
C CYS A 147 12.00 17.63 22.96
N CYS A 148 13.29 17.95 23.13
CA CYS A 148 13.74 19.33 23.24
C CYS A 148 13.44 20.15 21.99
N MET A 149 13.62 19.57 20.80
CA MET A 149 13.29 20.22 19.53
C MET A 149 11.78 20.44 19.39
N LYS A 150 10.95 19.48 19.83
CA LYS A 150 9.49 19.63 19.90
C LYS A 150 9.10 20.75 20.86
N PHE A 151 9.75 20.86 22.02
CA PHE A 151 9.57 21.97 22.94
C PHE A 151 9.94 23.31 22.29
N ALA A 152 11.13 23.40 21.67
CA ALA A 152 11.58 24.59 20.96
C ALA A 152 10.60 24.99 19.84
N GLN A 153 10.08 24.04 19.07
CA GLN A 153 9.04 24.28 18.07
C GLN A 153 7.79 24.94 18.68
N ARG A 154 7.33 24.48 19.86
CA ARG A 154 6.18 25.09 20.55
C ARG A 154 6.48 26.50 21.06
N VAL A 155 7.71 26.75 21.50
CA VAL A 155 8.17 28.10 21.88
C VAL A 155 8.17 29.02 20.66
N VAL A 156 8.74 28.59 19.54
CA VAL A 156 8.76 29.38 18.28
C VAL A 156 7.34 29.69 17.82
N LEU A 157 6.42 28.72 17.84
CA LEU A 157 5.00 28.96 17.51
C LEU A 157 4.39 30.04 18.41
N ALA A 158 4.62 29.95 19.72
CA ALA A 158 4.04 30.85 20.70
C ALA A 158 4.61 32.28 20.65
N GLN A 159 5.89 32.42 20.29
CA GLN A 159 6.62 33.69 20.26
C GLN A 159 6.72 34.32 18.87
N SER A 160 6.02 33.80 17.86
CA SER A 160 5.98 34.38 16.51
C SER A 160 4.57 34.80 16.11
N VAL A 161 4.49 35.70 15.13
CA VAL A 161 3.23 36.24 14.62
C VAL A 161 2.51 35.18 13.78
N ALA A 162 1.23 34.93 14.09
CA ALA A 162 0.40 33.97 13.40
C ALA A 162 -0.04 34.45 12.01
N ASN A 163 -0.26 33.51 11.09
CA ASN A 163 -0.86 33.80 9.79
C ASN A 163 -2.37 34.09 9.93
N PRO A 164 -2.85 35.29 9.56
CA PRO A 164 -4.28 35.63 9.67
C PRO A 164 -5.19 34.83 8.75
N GLN A 165 -4.65 34.29 7.64
CA GLN A 165 -5.42 33.58 6.61
C GLN A 165 -5.55 32.07 6.86
N GLU A 166 -4.87 31.53 7.86
CA GLU A 166 -5.02 30.10 8.17
C GLU A 166 -6.37 29.87 8.85
N PRO A 167 -7.25 29.00 8.29
CA PRO A 167 -8.48 28.63 8.97
C PRO A 167 -8.08 28.05 10.32
N ARG A 168 -8.42 28.76 11.38
CA ARG A 168 -8.19 28.31 12.74
C ARG A 168 -8.99 27.02 12.87
N ARG A 169 -8.35 25.86 12.71
CA ARG A 169 -8.84 24.65 13.38
C ARG A 169 -9.17 25.12 14.79
N GLY A 170 -10.35 24.83 15.31
CA GLY A 170 -10.92 25.44 16.53
C GLY A 170 -10.09 25.32 17.82
N ASP A 171 -8.79 25.01 17.72
CA ASP A 171 -7.76 25.13 18.74
C ASP A 171 -7.70 26.56 19.30
N SER A 172 -8.39 26.71 20.43
CA SER A 172 -8.17 27.77 21.43
C SER A 172 -6.70 27.91 21.90
N LEU A 173 -5.82 26.99 21.50
CA LEU A 173 -4.41 26.84 21.83
C LEU A 173 -3.42 27.59 20.91
N ASP A 174 -3.87 28.25 19.82
CA ASP A 174 -2.97 29.08 19.01
C ASP A 174 -2.67 30.41 19.72
N VAL A 175 -1.78 30.36 20.70
CA VAL A 175 -1.22 31.52 21.38
C VAL A 175 -0.04 32.00 20.55
N SER A 176 0.00 33.29 20.26
CA SER A 176 0.97 33.89 19.35
C SER A 176 1.34 35.29 19.81
N LEU A 177 2.43 35.83 19.26
CA LEU A 177 2.98 37.11 19.68
C LEU A 177 2.01 38.28 19.44
N ASP A 178 1.09 38.16 18.47
CA ASP A 178 0.03 39.14 18.18
C ASP A 178 -0.96 39.35 19.34
N LYS A 179 -1.09 38.37 20.24
CA LYS A 179 -1.97 38.46 21.42
C LYS A 179 -1.32 39.17 22.61
N VAL A 180 -0.01 39.43 22.55
CA VAL A 180 0.70 40.13 23.62
C VAL A 180 0.48 41.65 23.47
N PRO A 181 -0.01 42.36 24.51
CA PRO A 181 -0.11 43.82 24.45
C PRO A 181 1.28 44.48 24.37
N ARG A 182 1.45 45.51 23.53
CA ARG A 182 2.76 46.20 23.36
C ARG A 182 3.33 46.78 24.66
N ASN A 183 2.48 47.13 25.62
CA ASN A 183 2.86 47.68 26.93
C ASN A 183 2.75 46.64 28.06
N HIS A 184 3.09 45.37 27.78
CA HIS A 184 3.08 44.32 28.80
C HIS A 184 4.26 44.50 29.77
N GLN A 185 4.02 44.38 31.08
CA GLN A 185 5.04 44.65 32.10
C GLN A 185 6.18 43.62 32.12
N THR A 186 5.88 42.37 31.75
CA THR A 186 6.81 41.22 31.89
C THR A 186 7.23 40.59 30.56
N LEU A 187 6.45 40.82 29.50
CA LEU A 187 6.63 40.17 28.20
C LEU A 187 7.04 41.24 27.19
N ASP A 188 8.32 41.32 26.90
CA ASP A 188 8.81 42.23 25.88
C ASP A 188 8.77 41.55 24.49
N HIS A 189 8.24 42.25 23.50
CA HIS A 189 8.05 41.69 22.17
C HIS A 189 9.37 41.42 21.45
N GLN A 190 10.33 42.34 21.57
CA GLN A 190 11.58 42.26 20.83
C GLN A 190 12.44 41.09 21.32
N THR A 191 12.52 40.92 22.64
CA THR A 191 13.24 39.80 23.24
C THR A 191 12.61 38.45 22.90
N LEU A 192 11.27 38.33 22.94
CA LEU A 192 10.57 37.10 22.58
C LEU A 192 10.74 36.76 21.08
N GLU A 193 10.65 37.75 20.19
CA GLU A 193 10.85 37.53 18.75
C GLU A 193 12.30 37.14 18.42
N ALA A 194 13.28 37.79 19.05
CA ALA A 194 14.69 37.46 18.89
C ALA A 194 15.02 36.05 19.43
N GLU A 195 14.42 35.67 20.55
CA GLU A 195 14.53 34.31 21.09
C GLU A 195 13.94 33.26 20.14
N ALA A 196 12.74 33.52 19.60
CA ALA A 196 12.10 32.64 18.63
C ALA A 196 12.94 32.46 17.37
N ALA A 197 13.54 33.54 16.86
CA ALA A 197 14.44 33.49 15.71
C ALA A 197 15.70 32.64 16.01
N GLY A 198 16.34 32.85 17.17
CA GLY A 198 17.51 32.06 17.57
C GLY A 198 17.20 30.57 17.78
N LEU A 199 16.02 30.25 18.33
CA LEU A 199 15.56 28.86 18.46
C LEU A 199 15.28 28.22 17.10
N LEU A 200 14.67 28.96 16.17
CA LEU A 200 14.46 28.49 14.81
C LEU A 200 15.80 28.18 14.13
N ASP A 201 16.78 29.06 14.24
CA ASP A 201 18.11 28.85 13.65
C ASP A 201 18.79 27.61 14.25
N ARG A 202 18.62 27.38 15.56
CA ARG A 202 19.12 26.15 16.21
C ARG A 202 18.40 24.88 15.71
N ILE A 203 17.09 24.93 15.46
CA ILE A 203 16.35 23.81 14.85
C ILE A 203 16.87 23.56 13.42
N LEU A 204 17.05 24.61 12.62
CA LEU A 204 17.53 24.52 11.25
C LEU A 204 18.97 24.00 11.16
N GLY A 205 19.83 24.35 12.12
CA GLY A 205 21.19 23.81 12.26
C GLY A 205 21.21 22.27 12.32
N GLY A 206 20.16 21.64 12.85
CA GLY A 206 20.00 20.18 12.87
C GLY A 206 20.06 19.52 11.49
N LEU A 207 19.57 20.20 10.44
CA LEU A 207 19.65 19.69 9.05
C LEU A 207 21.09 19.66 8.51
N GLN A 208 21.98 20.53 9.01
CA GLN A 208 23.35 20.67 8.52
C GLN A 208 24.34 19.89 9.39
N ASP A 209 24.25 20.06 10.71
CA ASP A 209 25.19 19.52 11.70
C ASP A 209 24.99 18.02 11.93
N GLN A 210 23.75 17.52 11.80
CA GLN A 210 23.36 16.15 12.10
C GLN A 210 22.81 15.41 10.87
N ALA A 211 23.25 15.82 9.66
CA ALA A 211 22.79 15.28 8.38
C ALA A 211 22.95 13.76 8.19
N SER A 212 23.68 13.08 9.10
CA SER A 212 23.86 11.63 9.11
C SER A 212 22.87 10.85 9.97
N ASP A 213 22.16 11.52 10.89
CA ASP A 213 21.18 10.89 11.77
C ASP A 213 19.76 11.11 11.25
N ALA A 214 19.21 10.10 10.58
CA ALA A 214 17.88 10.19 9.98
C ALA A 214 16.78 10.49 11.00
N LEU A 215 16.90 10.01 12.25
CA LEU A 215 15.88 10.26 13.27
C LEU A 215 15.80 11.75 13.63
N LEU A 216 16.96 12.41 13.78
CA LEU A 216 17.03 13.83 14.12
C LEU A 216 16.66 14.70 12.92
N VAL A 217 17.06 14.32 11.71
CA VAL A 217 16.66 14.99 10.46
C VAL A 217 15.14 14.90 10.26
N ASP A 218 14.56 13.70 10.34
CA ASP A 218 13.12 13.49 10.15
C ASP A 218 12.33 14.22 11.24
N ALA A 219 12.78 14.20 12.49
CA ALA A 219 12.15 14.98 13.54
C ALA A 219 12.24 16.50 13.27
N THR A 220 13.35 16.98 12.69
CA THR A 220 13.55 18.40 12.33
C THR A 220 12.56 18.79 11.25
N LEU A 221 12.51 18.05 10.15
CA LEU A 221 11.58 18.27 9.03
C LEU A 221 10.11 18.26 9.51
N ASN A 222 9.74 17.32 10.38
CA ASN A 222 8.42 17.28 10.99
C ASN A 222 8.12 18.50 11.87
N CYS A 223 9.11 19.01 12.61
CA CYS A 223 8.94 20.24 13.40
C CYS A 223 8.74 21.49 12.51
N LEU A 224 9.37 21.51 11.34
CA LEU A 224 9.29 22.63 10.41
C LEU A 224 7.94 22.73 9.69
N SER A 225 7.25 21.61 9.48
CA SER A 225 5.97 21.54 8.74
C SER A 225 4.90 22.54 9.21
N ILE A 226 4.60 22.58 10.52
CA ILE A 226 3.63 23.52 11.09
C ILE A 226 4.16 24.95 11.06
N LEU A 227 5.47 25.17 11.23
CA LEU A 227 6.07 26.51 11.30
C LEU A 227 5.98 27.22 9.96
N VAL A 228 6.35 26.54 8.87
CA VAL A 228 6.20 27.07 7.50
C VAL A 228 4.74 27.44 7.21
N ARG A 229 3.82 26.60 7.69
CA ARG A 229 2.39 26.78 7.45
C ARG A 229 1.81 27.97 8.21
N THR A 230 2.05 28.02 9.52
CA THR A 230 1.37 28.92 10.48
C THR A 230 2.09 30.24 10.71
N ARG A 231 3.38 30.34 10.37
CA ARG A 231 4.23 31.51 10.67
C ARG A 231 4.93 31.99 9.39
N PRO A 232 4.35 32.97 8.66
CA PRO A 232 4.85 33.37 7.35
C PRO A 232 6.22 34.07 7.42
N THR A 233 6.55 34.72 8.55
CA THR A 233 7.84 35.38 8.77
C THR A 233 9.02 34.40 8.83
N THR A 234 8.77 33.15 9.23
CA THR A 234 9.80 32.10 9.32
C THR A 234 9.85 31.23 8.08
N ALA A 235 8.74 31.15 7.33
CA ALA A 235 8.58 30.27 6.16
C ALA A 235 9.72 30.39 5.14
N ASN A 236 10.13 31.60 4.75
CA ASN A 236 11.19 31.80 3.76
C ASN A 236 12.55 31.27 4.23
N ARG A 237 12.89 31.45 5.52
CA ARG A 237 14.15 30.94 6.09
C ARG A 237 14.14 29.41 6.11
N ILE A 238 13.02 28.83 6.52
CA ILE A 238 12.85 27.37 6.56
C ILE A 238 12.95 26.78 5.14
N LEU A 239 12.25 27.37 4.17
CA LEU A 239 12.31 26.93 2.77
C LEU A 239 13.72 27.00 2.20
N ALA A 240 14.46 28.07 2.47
CA ALA A 240 15.84 28.19 2.04
C ALA A 240 16.73 27.08 2.63
N ALA A 241 16.58 26.78 3.93
CA ALA A 241 17.32 25.72 4.60
C ALA A 241 16.98 24.32 4.07
N VAL A 242 15.68 24.03 3.86
CA VAL A 242 15.23 22.73 3.33
C VAL A 242 15.67 22.53 1.88
N LEU A 243 15.64 23.57 1.04
CA LEU A 243 16.12 23.49 -0.35
C LEU A 243 17.65 23.37 -0.45
N GLN A 244 18.39 23.81 0.56
CA GLN A 244 19.85 23.64 0.65
C GLN A 244 20.23 22.26 1.23
N PHE A 245 19.34 21.64 1.98
CA PHE A 245 19.56 20.33 2.56
C PHE A 245 19.60 19.25 1.46
N ASN A 246 20.60 18.37 1.53
CA ASN A 246 20.71 17.21 0.63
C ASN A 246 20.56 15.91 1.43
N PRO A 247 19.38 15.25 1.38
CA PRO A 247 19.13 14.00 2.11
C PRO A 247 19.97 12.82 1.60
N LEU A 248 20.57 12.95 0.42
CA LEU A 248 21.40 11.92 -0.21
C LEU A 248 22.89 12.04 0.17
N LYS A 249 23.28 12.92 1.10
CA LYS A 249 24.69 13.12 1.51
C LYS A 249 25.36 11.83 2.00
N LEU A 250 24.62 10.95 2.68
CA LEU A 250 25.11 9.64 3.13
C LEU A 250 25.34 8.64 1.99
N ALA A 251 24.84 8.92 0.78
CA ALA A 251 25.05 8.05 -0.37
C ALA A 251 26.47 8.08 -0.94
N ASN A 252 27.29 9.04 -0.52
CA ASN A 252 28.70 9.12 -0.86
C ASN A 252 29.57 8.10 -0.09
N SER A 253 29.00 7.42 0.91
CA SER A 253 29.62 6.32 1.67
C SER A 253 29.23 4.95 1.09
N PRO A 254 30.02 3.88 1.34
CA PRO A 254 29.67 2.54 0.87
C PRO A 254 28.25 2.14 1.31
N MET A 255 27.42 1.77 0.33
CA MET A 255 25.99 1.53 0.50
C MET A 255 25.71 0.25 1.29
N THR A 256 25.47 0.39 2.59
CA THR A 256 24.93 -0.68 3.45
C THR A 256 23.40 -0.71 3.40
N PRO A 257 22.74 -1.85 3.70
CA PRO A 257 21.28 -1.93 3.78
C PRO A 257 20.68 -0.90 4.77
N ARG A 258 21.37 -0.66 5.89
CA ARG A 258 20.98 0.34 6.88
C ARG A 258 21.02 1.76 6.30
N ILE A 259 22.13 2.15 5.68
CA ILE A 259 22.27 3.48 5.07
C ILE A 259 21.23 3.69 3.96
N ARG A 260 20.93 2.64 3.18
CA ARG A 260 19.88 2.67 2.16
C ARG A 260 18.51 3.04 2.74
N VAL A 261 18.13 2.45 3.87
CA VAL A 261 16.85 2.77 4.56
C VAL A 261 16.88 4.19 5.09
N LEU A 262 17.97 4.61 5.74
CA LEU A 262 18.11 5.97 6.28
C LEU A 262 17.97 7.04 5.19
N VAL A 263 18.63 6.85 4.06
CA VAL A 263 18.56 7.77 2.90
C VAL A 263 17.15 7.81 2.32
N LYS A 264 16.48 6.66 2.20
CA LYS A 264 15.07 6.60 1.75
C LYS A 264 14.13 7.34 2.70
N SER A 265 14.31 7.19 4.01
CA SER A 265 13.50 7.87 5.03
C SER A 265 13.63 9.38 4.90
N MET A 266 14.87 9.91 4.95
CA MET A 266 15.13 11.34 4.86
C MET A 266 14.64 11.94 3.54
N GLU A 267 14.84 11.24 2.41
CA GLU A 267 14.34 11.67 1.10
C GLU A 267 12.82 11.73 1.07
N LYS A 268 12.13 10.67 1.53
CA LYS A 268 10.66 10.61 1.58
C LYS A 268 10.12 11.75 2.44
N THR A 269 10.63 11.96 3.66
CA THR A 269 10.18 13.05 4.55
C THR A 269 10.41 14.43 3.94
N THR A 270 11.59 14.67 3.36
CA THR A 270 11.93 15.95 2.72
C THR A 270 11.01 16.24 1.53
N ARG A 271 10.79 15.23 0.67
CA ARG A 271 9.90 15.32 -0.48
C ARG A 271 8.46 15.61 -0.06
N MET A 272 7.93 14.86 0.91
CA MET A 272 6.57 15.06 1.41
C MET A 272 6.37 16.48 1.94
N LEU A 273 7.30 16.98 2.77
CA LEU A 273 7.24 18.35 3.27
C LEU A 273 7.16 19.38 2.14
N LEU A 274 8.05 19.26 1.15
CA LEU A 274 8.11 20.17 0.00
C LEU A 274 6.84 20.11 -0.87
N MET A 275 6.34 18.90 -1.16
CA MET A 275 5.11 18.71 -1.92
C MET A 275 3.89 19.27 -1.20
N HIS A 276 3.77 19.08 0.12
CA HIS A 276 2.67 19.67 0.89
C HIS A 276 2.72 21.20 0.89
N ILE A 277 3.91 21.80 0.93
CA ILE A 277 4.06 23.25 0.82
C ILE A 277 3.60 23.73 -0.57
N ALA A 278 4.01 23.02 -1.63
CA ALA A 278 3.65 23.37 -3.00
C ALA A 278 2.15 23.19 -3.32
N LYS A 279 1.51 22.13 -2.81
CA LYS A 279 0.08 21.87 -2.99
C LYS A 279 -0.80 22.95 -2.34
N ARG A 280 -0.37 23.51 -1.20
CA ARG A 280 -1.18 24.47 -0.42
C ARG A 280 -1.31 25.83 -1.10
N ASP A 281 -0.23 26.32 -1.71
CA ASP A 281 -0.23 27.59 -2.43
C ASP A 281 0.40 27.43 -3.82
N PRO A 282 -0.36 26.89 -4.80
CA PRO A 282 0.15 26.59 -6.13
C PRO A 282 0.64 27.82 -6.90
N HIS A 283 0.18 29.01 -6.53
CA HIS A 283 0.53 30.27 -7.20
C HIS A 283 1.80 30.92 -6.62
N ASN A 284 2.39 30.34 -5.58
CA ASN A 284 3.58 30.89 -4.96
C ASN A 284 4.78 30.81 -5.93
N PRO A 285 5.54 31.91 -6.14
CA PRO A 285 6.68 31.93 -7.06
C PRO A 285 7.79 30.92 -6.72
N ILE A 286 7.80 30.35 -5.51
CA ILE A 286 8.76 29.33 -5.11
C ILE A 286 8.38 27.91 -5.59
N VAL A 287 7.12 27.66 -5.98
CA VAL A 287 6.62 26.33 -6.37
C VAL A 287 7.42 25.69 -7.51
N PRO A 288 7.74 26.40 -8.62
CA PRO A 288 8.55 25.81 -9.68
C PRO A 288 9.94 25.37 -9.20
N ARG A 289 10.54 26.13 -8.27
CA ARG A 289 11.84 25.78 -7.66
C ARG A 289 11.72 24.55 -6.76
N ILE A 290 10.61 24.42 -6.03
CA ILE A 290 10.31 23.22 -5.23
C ILE A 290 10.16 21.99 -6.13
N GLN A 291 9.37 22.10 -7.20
CA GLN A 291 9.15 21.00 -8.17
C GLN A 291 10.48 20.54 -8.79
N GLN A 292 11.31 21.48 -9.28
CA GLN A 292 12.63 21.17 -9.84
C GLN A 292 13.54 20.46 -8.82
N HIS A 293 13.52 20.90 -7.55
CA HIS A 293 14.32 20.26 -6.50
C HIS A 293 13.83 18.84 -6.19
N VAL A 294 12.52 18.63 -6.10
CA VAL A 294 11.91 17.31 -5.86
C VAL A 294 12.20 16.35 -7.03
N GLU A 295 12.03 16.80 -8.28
CA GLU A 295 12.35 16.01 -9.47
C GLU A 295 13.84 15.63 -9.53
N GLY A 296 14.72 16.59 -9.25
CA GLY A 296 16.16 16.34 -9.17
C GLY A 296 16.50 15.31 -8.09
N MET A 297 15.89 15.41 -6.92
CA MET A 297 16.08 14.47 -5.81
C MET A 297 15.57 13.06 -6.16
N MET A 298 14.41 12.93 -6.79
CA MET A 298 13.89 11.64 -7.26
C MET A 298 14.81 10.99 -8.28
N ARG A 299 15.32 11.78 -9.23
CA ARG A 299 16.26 11.30 -10.26
C ARG A 299 17.56 10.82 -9.63
N MET A 300 18.19 11.62 -8.77
CA MET A 300 19.41 11.25 -8.05
C MET A 300 19.20 10.00 -7.19
N ARG A 301 18.05 9.88 -6.52
CA ARG A 301 17.68 8.70 -5.73
C ARG A 301 17.59 7.45 -6.59
N SER A 302 16.97 7.53 -7.78
CA SER A 302 16.92 6.39 -8.72
C SER A 302 18.31 6.02 -9.21
N GLU A 303 19.12 6.99 -9.64
CA GLU A 303 20.49 6.76 -10.13
C GLU A 303 21.36 6.06 -9.06
N ILE A 304 21.37 6.56 -7.82
CA ILE A 304 22.17 6.00 -6.71
C ILE A 304 21.72 4.58 -6.31
N LEU A 305 20.41 4.35 -6.21
CA LEU A 305 19.87 3.06 -5.77
C LEU A 305 19.97 2.00 -6.88
N ASP A 306 19.73 2.38 -8.14
CA ASP A 306 19.76 1.47 -9.28
C ASP A 306 21.20 1.16 -9.72
N GLU A 307 22.13 2.11 -9.63
CA GLU A 307 23.53 1.88 -9.99
C GLU A 307 24.25 0.97 -8.97
N SER A 308 23.87 1.04 -7.68
CA SER A 308 24.30 0.07 -6.65
C SER A 308 23.80 -1.36 -6.94
N SER A 309 22.74 -1.48 -7.74
CA SER A 309 22.19 -2.77 -8.20
C SER A 309 22.93 -3.28 -9.44
N ARG A 310 23.45 -2.39 -10.29
CA ARG A 310 24.19 -2.72 -11.52
C ARG A 310 25.68 -3.02 -11.29
N LYS A 311 26.32 -2.40 -10.29
CA LYS A 311 27.76 -2.60 -10.00
C LYS A 311 28.12 -3.90 -9.26
N ARG A 312 27.16 -4.79 -8.99
CA ARG A 312 27.45 -6.16 -8.51
C ARG A 312 27.91 -7.13 -9.62
N GLY A 313 28.13 -6.64 -10.85
CA GLY A 313 28.47 -7.47 -12.02
C GLY A 313 29.85 -7.26 -12.65
N LEU A 314 30.77 -6.47 -12.07
CA LEU A 314 32.14 -6.39 -12.58
C LEU A 314 33.15 -6.36 -11.44
N GLU A 315 33.75 -7.52 -11.17
CA GLU A 315 35.04 -7.59 -10.49
C GLU A 315 36.09 -6.94 -11.40
N VAL A 316 36.61 -5.80 -10.98
CA VAL A 316 37.84 -5.23 -11.54
C VAL A 316 38.98 -6.15 -11.11
N MET A 317 39.58 -6.85 -12.07
CA MET A 317 40.82 -7.60 -11.89
C MET A 317 41.91 -6.68 -11.32
N PRO A 318 42.57 -7.02 -10.19
CA PRO A 318 43.79 -6.34 -9.79
C PRO A 318 44.95 -6.88 -10.64
N GLU A 319 45.53 -6.02 -11.46
CA GLU A 319 46.86 -6.26 -12.04
C GLU A 319 47.92 -6.27 -10.92
N GLY A 320 48.78 -7.29 -10.96
CA GLY A 320 50.15 -7.20 -10.46
C GLY A 320 50.40 -7.60 -9.00
N ALA A 321 50.54 -8.90 -8.75
CA ALA A 321 51.43 -9.42 -7.71
C ALA A 321 51.92 -10.83 -8.05
N ASP A 322 52.97 -10.88 -8.88
CA ASP A 322 53.82 -12.05 -9.03
C ASP A 322 54.59 -12.33 -7.73
N LEU A 323 54.26 -13.42 -7.03
CA LEU A 323 55.23 -14.14 -6.18
C LEU A 323 55.04 -15.65 -6.31
N LYS A 324 56.01 -16.25 -7.03
CA LYS A 324 56.30 -17.68 -7.13
C LYS A 324 56.26 -18.39 -5.77
N ARG A 325 55.54 -19.52 -5.67
CA ARG A 325 56.13 -20.87 -5.47
C ARG A 325 55.08 -21.98 -5.30
N GLN A 326 55.31 -23.03 -6.09
CA GLN A 326 55.15 -24.47 -5.77
C GLN A 326 53.82 -25.16 -6.10
N ARG A 327 53.88 -25.89 -7.22
CA ARG A 327 52.95 -26.93 -7.66
C ARG A 327 52.94 -28.13 -6.69
N THR A 328 51.71 -28.51 -6.36
CA THR A 328 51.18 -29.87 -6.14
C THR A 328 51.75 -30.71 -4.99
N LEU A 329 50.89 -31.04 -4.01
CA LEU A 329 50.67 -32.39 -3.46
C LEU A 329 49.36 -32.41 -2.63
N ALA A 330 48.44 -33.30 -3.02
CA ALA A 330 47.22 -33.79 -2.34
C ALA A 330 46.09 -32.79 -1.93
N PRO A 331 44.83 -32.96 -2.40
CA PRO A 331 43.69 -32.31 -1.76
C PRO A 331 43.46 -32.97 -0.40
N ALA A 332 43.55 -32.19 0.68
CA ALA A 332 43.09 -32.61 1.99
C ALA A 332 41.60 -32.97 1.92
N PRO A 333 41.13 -34.00 2.65
CA PRO A 333 39.71 -34.36 2.65
C PRO A 333 38.90 -33.16 3.16
N GLN A 334 37.91 -32.73 2.38
CA GLN A 334 36.96 -31.69 2.76
C GLN A 334 36.27 -32.11 4.06
N GLN A 335 36.70 -31.55 5.18
CA GLN A 335 35.99 -31.71 6.45
C GLN A 335 34.77 -30.79 6.39
N LEU A 336 33.57 -31.38 6.41
CA LEU A 336 32.32 -30.65 6.59
C LEU A 336 32.30 -30.04 8.00
N GLU A 337 32.47 -28.73 8.09
CA GLU A 337 32.37 -27.98 9.33
C GLU A 337 30.92 -27.53 9.52
N VAL A 338 30.19 -28.19 10.42
CA VAL A 338 28.79 -27.85 10.71
C VAL A 338 28.76 -26.65 11.63
N THR A 339 28.49 -25.47 11.08
CA THR A 339 28.37 -24.23 11.86
C THR A 339 27.15 -24.30 12.80
N PRO A 340 27.24 -23.91 14.07
CA PRO A 340 26.06 -23.81 14.95
C PRO A 340 25.10 -22.72 14.44
N LEU A 341 23.79 -22.86 14.71
CA LEU A 341 22.82 -21.80 14.40
C LEU A 341 23.13 -20.56 15.27
N ALA A 342 23.03 -19.37 14.67
CA ALA A 342 23.05 -18.12 15.41
C ALA A 342 21.84 -18.05 16.36
N PRO A 343 21.84 -17.25 17.43
CA PRO A 343 20.64 -17.08 18.26
C PRO A 343 19.53 -16.31 17.51
N GLY A 344 18.33 -16.89 17.37
CA GLY A 344 17.18 -16.23 16.74
C GLY A 344 16.05 -17.17 16.28
N GLN A 345 15.08 -16.64 15.55
CA GLN A 345 14.10 -17.45 14.81
C GLN A 345 14.73 -17.91 13.49
N HIS A 346 14.65 -19.21 13.19
CA HIS A 346 15.24 -19.80 11.98
C HIS A 346 14.16 -20.42 11.11
N SER A 347 14.30 -20.25 9.79
CA SER A 347 13.47 -20.97 8.85
C SER A 347 13.88 -22.45 8.80
N LEU A 348 12.98 -23.32 8.35
CA LEU A 348 13.30 -24.73 8.16
C LEU A 348 14.46 -24.91 7.14
N ALA A 349 14.58 -24.00 6.16
CA ALA A 349 15.67 -24.00 5.20
C ALA A 349 17.05 -23.75 5.86
N ASP A 350 17.12 -22.89 6.88
CA ASP A 350 18.37 -22.59 7.60
C ASP A 350 18.90 -23.80 8.38
N VAL A 351 17.99 -24.64 8.88
CA VAL A 351 18.33 -25.86 9.63
C VAL A 351 19.03 -26.88 8.74
N TYR A 352 18.50 -27.09 7.53
CA TYR A 352 18.99 -28.10 6.57
C TYR A 352 20.13 -27.59 5.68
N THR A 353 20.41 -26.28 5.67
CA THR A 353 21.50 -25.74 4.86
C THR A 353 22.85 -25.92 5.57
N LEU A 354 23.68 -26.79 5.00
CA LEU A 354 25.05 -27.05 5.43
C LEU A 354 26.10 -26.38 4.53
N THR A 355 25.67 -25.68 3.48
CA THR A 355 26.54 -25.02 2.49
C THR A 355 26.71 -23.53 2.77
N GLY A 356 27.94 -23.03 2.65
CA GLY A 356 28.26 -21.59 2.80
C GLY A 356 27.96 -20.73 1.55
N SER A 357 27.53 -21.33 0.44
CA SER A 357 27.25 -20.64 -0.81
C SER A 357 25.89 -19.93 -0.77
N GLU A 358 25.90 -18.59 -0.67
CA GLU A 358 24.67 -17.77 -0.68
C GLU A 358 23.84 -17.94 -1.95
N GLY A 359 24.46 -18.23 -3.09
CA GLY A 359 23.74 -18.45 -4.36
C GLY A 359 22.86 -19.70 -4.39
N LEU A 360 23.20 -20.74 -3.63
CA LEU A 360 22.40 -21.97 -3.51
C LEU A 360 21.28 -21.83 -2.47
N LYS A 361 21.42 -20.91 -1.50
CA LYS A 361 20.38 -20.58 -0.52
C LYS A 361 19.19 -19.84 -1.14
N ALA A 362 19.44 -19.03 -2.18
CA ALA A 362 18.42 -18.25 -2.86
C ALA A 362 17.76 -18.97 -4.04
N PHE A 363 18.18 -20.21 -4.36
CA PHE A 363 17.67 -20.95 -5.50
C PHE A 363 16.44 -21.79 -5.12
N ASP A 364 15.29 -21.50 -5.72
CA ASP A 364 14.07 -22.27 -5.51
C ASP A 364 14.06 -23.56 -6.35
N ILE A 365 14.23 -24.69 -5.66
CA ILE A 365 14.27 -26.03 -6.26
C ILE A 365 12.91 -26.42 -6.86
N SER A 366 11.80 -25.77 -6.47
CA SER A 366 10.47 -26.05 -7.03
C SER A 366 10.37 -25.72 -8.53
N THR A 367 11.28 -24.88 -9.03
CA THR A 367 11.37 -24.50 -10.45
C THR A 367 12.05 -25.58 -11.31
N VAL A 368 12.68 -26.59 -10.69
CA VAL A 368 13.38 -27.66 -11.40
C VAL A 368 12.44 -28.85 -11.64
N PRO A 369 12.38 -29.41 -12.87
CA PRO A 369 11.57 -30.59 -13.15
C PRO A 369 11.90 -31.78 -12.24
N ALA A 370 10.87 -32.40 -11.66
CA ALA A 370 11.02 -33.48 -10.68
C ALA A 370 11.87 -34.67 -11.18
N GLU A 371 11.80 -34.98 -12.48
CA GLU A 371 12.58 -36.05 -13.09
C GLU A 371 14.09 -35.77 -13.08
N LEU A 372 14.46 -34.50 -13.25
CA LEU A 372 15.86 -34.05 -13.23
C LEU A 372 16.40 -34.03 -11.80
N VAL A 373 15.59 -33.60 -10.84
CA VAL A 373 15.91 -33.66 -9.39
C VAL A 373 16.13 -35.12 -8.95
N ALA A 374 15.25 -36.04 -9.33
CA ALA A 374 15.38 -37.45 -9.00
C ALA A 374 16.68 -38.06 -9.57
N ARG A 375 17.01 -37.76 -10.83
CA ARG A 375 18.23 -38.25 -11.48
C ARG A 375 19.51 -37.71 -10.81
N ILE A 376 19.51 -36.42 -10.47
CA ILE A 376 20.62 -35.80 -9.73
C ILE A 376 20.77 -36.45 -8.36
N ASN A 377 19.68 -36.60 -7.59
CA ASN A 377 19.72 -37.20 -6.26
C ASN A 377 20.28 -38.62 -6.27
N VAL A 378 19.83 -39.48 -7.19
CA VAL A 378 20.34 -40.85 -7.33
C VAL A 378 21.83 -40.84 -7.69
N SER A 379 22.24 -39.98 -8.64
CA SER A 379 23.64 -39.88 -9.04
C SER A 379 24.55 -39.37 -7.92
N THR A 380 24.08 -38.42 -7.12
CA THR A 380 24.83 -37.83 -6.01
C THR A 380 24.91 -38.81 -4.83
N LEU A 381 23.81 -39.49 -4.49
CA LEU A 381 23.79 -40.52 -3.44
C LEU A 381 24.69 -41.71 -3.78
N SER A 382 24.84 -42.06 -5.06
CA SER A 382 25.76 -43.13 -5.49
C SER A 382 27.25 -42.77 -5.37
N ARG A 383 27.58 -41.46 -5.30
CA ARG A 383 28.94 -40.93 -5.35
C ARG A 383 29.41 -40.33 -4.03
N ILE A 384 28.50 -40.07 -3.09
CA ILE A 384 28.83 -39.44 -1.82
C ILE A 384 29.46 -40.45 -0.86
N ASP A 385 30.48 -40.00 -0.11
CA ASP A 385 31.08 -40.81 0.96
C ASP A 385 30.04 -41.03 2.09
N PRO A 386 29.74 -42.30 2.48
CA PRO A 386 28.82 -42.59 3.56
C PRO A 386 29.19 -41.88 4.88
N GLN A 387 30.49 -41.77 5.21
CA GLN A 387 30.94 -41.12 6.45
C GLN A 387 30.61 -39.62 6.48
N LEU A 388 30.67 -39.00 5.31
CA LEU A 388 30.37 -37.59 5.12
C LEU A 388 28.87 -37.33 5.25
N LEU A 389 28.05 -38.21 4.69
CA LEU A 389 26.59 -38.18 4.85
C LEU A 389 26.17 -38.37 6.32
N TYR A 390 26.80 -39.31 7.04
CA TYR A 390 26.52 -39.50 8.47
C TYR A 390 26.83 -38.26 9.32
N LYS A 391 27.98 -37.60 9.08
CA LYS A 391 28.33 -36.35 9.77
C LYS A 391 27.37 -35.20 9.48
N ALA A 392 26.92 -35.07 8.23
CA ALA A 392 25.93 -34.08 7.83
C ALA A 392 24.57 -34.31 8.54
N VAL A 393 24.12 -35.57 8.60
CA VAL A 393 22.89 -35.95 9.29
C VAL A 393 23.00 -35.71 10.80
N ASP A 394 24.13 -36.04 11.42
CA ASP A 394 24.36 -35.84 12.85
C ASP A 394 24.39 -34.34 13.21
N GLY A 395 25.01 -33.52 12.36
CA GLY A 395 24.98 -32.06 12.48
C GLY A 395 23.56 -31.47 12.45
N ILE A 396 22.71 -31.93 11.52
CA ILE A 396 21.31 -31.49 11.44
C ILE A 396 20.51 -31.96 12.66
N LYS A 397 20.75 -33.20 13.15
CA LYS A 397 20.13 -33.70 14.38
C LYS A 397 20.51 -32.86 15.60
N GLY A 398 21.77 -32.47 15.73
CA GLY A 398 22.23 -31.58 16.80
C GLY A 398 21.57 -30.20 16.74
N ARG A 399 21.43 -29.63 15.53
CA ARG A 399 20.71 -28.37 15.28
C ARG A 399 19.22 -28.44 15.70
N LEU A 400 18.53 -29.52 15.35
CA LEU A 400 17.14 -29.75 15.74
C LEU A 400 16.98 -29.96 17.26
N ALA A 401 17.91 -30.69 17.89
CA ALA A 401 17.90 -30.88 19.33
C ALA A 401 18.12 -29.56 20.09
N ALA A 402 19.01 -28.69 19.59
CA ALA A 402 19.23 -27.36 20.15
C ALA A 402 17.99 -26.46 20.06
N LEU A 403 17.27 -26.48 18.93
CA LEU A 403 16.00 -25.75 18.76
C LEU A 403 14.89 -26.31 19.66
N ALA A 404 14.83 -27.63 19.84
CA ALA A 404 13.85 -28.26 20.72
C ALA A 404 14.12 -27.97 22.22
N ALA A 405 15.38 -27.69 22.58
CA ALA A 405 15.78 -27.33 23.93
C ALA A 405 15.60 -25.83 24.25
N MET A 406 15.26 -24.98 23.26
CA MET A 406 14.99 -23.56 23.51
C MET A 406 13.66 -23.39 24.26
N PRO A 407 13.61 -22.55 25.32
CA PRO A 407 12.36 -22.25 26.01
C PRO A 407 11.36 -21.61 25.04
N VAL A 408 10.09 -22.03 25.12
CA VAL A 408 8.99 -21.44 24.33
C VAL A 408 8.93 -19.94 24.65
N PRO A 409 9.12 -19.03 23.67
CA PRO A 409 9.03 -17.60 23.91
C PRO A 409 7.61 -17.26 24.34
N GLN A 410 7.45 -16.65 25.52
CA GLN A 410 6.20 -15.99 25.87
C GLN A 410 5.99 -14.85 24.87
N ILE A 411 4.95 -14.98 24.03
CA ILE A 411 4.58 -13.97 23.04
C ILE A 411 4.15 -12.73 23.82
N ASN A 412 5.03 -11.73 23.85
CA ASN A 412 4.71 -10.41 24.37
C ASN A 412 3.95 -9.67 23.25
N PRO A 413 2.65 -9.35 23.41
CA PRO A 413 1.83 -8.75 22.36
C PRO A 413 2.31 -7.35 21.93
N GLU A 414 3.22 -6.73 22.68
CA GLU A 414 3.79 -5.41 22.38
C GLU A 414 5.06 -5.45 21.50
N THR A 415 5.65 -6.62 21.25
CA THR A 415 6.88 -6.76 20.44
C THR A 415 6.75 -7.76 19.29
N ALA A 416 5.54 -8.26 19.02
CA ALA A 416 5.30 -9.06 17.82
C ALA A 416 5.54 -8.16 16.59
N PRO A 417 6.35 -8.60 15.61
CA PRO A 417 6.45 -7.87 14.35
C PRO A 417 5.08 -7.94 13.70
N LEU A 418 4.39 -6.80 13.67
CA LEU A 418 3.22 -6.63 12.81
C LEU A 418 3.72 -6.91 11.39
N GLY A 419 3.18 -7.95 10.76
CA GLY A 419 3.33 -8.22 9.34
C GLY A 419 2.60 -7.16 8.54
N VAL A 420 3.07 -5.92 8.64
CA VAL A 420 2.76 -4.84 7.71
C VAL A 420 3.72 -5.01 6.55
N ASP A 421 3.26 -5.74 5.53
CA ASP A 421 3.74 -5.50 4.18
C ASP A 421 3.40 -4.03 3.85
N ASP A 422 4.42 -3.29 3.41
CA ASP A 422 4.37 -1.86 3.11
C ASP A 422 3.42 -1.59 1.91
N ASP A 423 2.12 -1.51 2.18
CA ASP A 423 1.14 -0.86 1.30
C ASP A 423 1.14 0.65 1.63
N ASP A 424 1.81 1.42 0.76
CA ASP A 424 1.80 2.89 0.74
C ASP A 424 0.42 3.40 0.25
N ASP A 425 -0.60 3.30 1.11
CA ASP A 425 -1.88 3.97 0.90
C ASP A 425 -1.83 5.41 1.45
N GLU A 426 -1.82 6.38 0.53
CA GLU A 426 -1.97 7.81 0.83
C GLU A 426 -3.42 8.09 1.26
N TYR A 427 -3.68 8.00 2.56
CA TYR A 427 -4.94 8.41 3.17
C TYR A 427 -5.07 9.95 3.13
N GLU A 428 -5.80 10.49 2.15
CA GLU A 428 -6.32 11.87 2.16
C GLU A 428 -7.66 11.89 2.93
N PRO A 429 -7.83 12.70 3.99
CA PRO A 429 -9.14 12.94 4.58
C PRO A 429 -9.94 13.88 3.68
N ASP A 430 -11.04 13.40 3.10
CA ASP A 430 -12.04 14.22 2.42
C ASP A 430 -12.71 15.19 3.41
N ASP A 431 -12.49 16.49 3.25
CA ASP A 431 -13.22 17.56 3.93
C ASP A 431 -14.64 17.68 3.32
N TYR A 432 -15.60 16.93 3.85
CA TYR A 432 -17.01 17.29 3.69
C TYR A 432 -17.36 18.45 4.65
N PRO A 433 -18.06 19.51 4.19
CA PRO A 433 -18.55 20.55 5.09
C PRO A 433 -19.56 19.92 6.07
N ALA A 434 -19.27 19.99 7.37
CA ALA A 434 -20.14 19.44 8.41
C ALA A 434 -21.53 20.09 8.36
N GLU A 435 -22.58 19.27 8.36
CA GLU A 435 -23.97 19.69 8.48
C GLU A 435 -24.18 20.53 9.74
N ASP A 436 -24.99 21.58 9.59
CA ASP A 436 -25.26 22.62 10.59
C ASP A 436 -25.92 22.04 11.86
N THR A 437 -25.60 22.60 13.04
CA THR A 437 -26.08 22.10 14.35
C THR A 437 -27.61 22.08 14.47
N GLU A 438 -28.32 22.91 13.69
CA GLU A 438 -29.79 22.96 13.66
C GLU A 438 -30.43 21.81 12.86
N GLN A 439 -29.70 21.22 11.88
CA GLN A 439 -30.20 20.07 11.11
C GLN A 439 -30.11 18.75 11.91
N ILE A 440 -29.15 18.67 12.84
CA ILE A 440 -28.99 17.52 13.73
C ILE A 440 -30.09 17.50 14.80
N LEU A 441 -30.43 18.67 15.37
CA LEU A 441 -31.51 18.81 16.34
C LEU A 441 -32.88 18.45 15.77
N ASN A 442 -33.18 18.84 14.52
CA ASN A 442 -34.43 18.48 13.85
C ASN A 442 -34.56 16.97 13.52
N LYS A 443 -33.43 16.27 13.32
CA LYS A 443 -33.43 14.81 13.10
C LYS A 443 -33.64 14.02 14.40
N LEU A 444 -33.22 14.57 15.55
CA LEU A 444 -33.36 13.94 16.88
C LEU A 444 -34.76 14.06 17.49
N ASP A 445 -35.53 15.09 17.15
CA ASP A 445 -36.90 15.29 17.65
C ASP A 445 -37.96 14.37 17.00
N SER A 446 -37.58 13.60 15.97
CA SER A 446 -38.52 12.81 15.15
C SER A 446 -38.59 11.32 15.47
N GLU A 447 -37.86 10.81 16.48
CA GLU A 447 -37.90 9.39 16.86
C GLU A 447 -38.75 9.12 18.12
N PRO A 448 -39.65 8.11 18.12
CA PRO A 448 -40.48 7.80 19.27
C PRO A 448 -39.69 7.07 20.37
N LEU A 449 -39.82 7.57 21.61
CA LEU A 449 -39.24 7.03 22.84
C LEU A 449 -39.73 5.60 23.14
N VAL A 450 -38.85 4.60 22.99
CA VAL A 450 -39.05 3.26 23.56
C VAL A 450 -38.47 3.23 24.96
N LYS A 451 -39.33 3.00 25.96
CA LYS A 451 -38.93 2.76 27.36
C LYS A 451 -38.31 1.37 27.47
N VAL A 452 -37.08 1.28 27.98
CA VAL A 452 -36.47 0.01 28.39
C VAL A 452 -36.28 0.03 29.91
N ASP A 453 -36.85 -0.98 30.56
CA ASP A 453 -36.80 -1.18 32.01
C ASP A 453 -35.36 -1.44 32.48
N ASN A 454 -34.96 -0.68 33.51
CA ASN A 454 -33.68 -0.79 34.19
C ASN A 454 -33.75 -1.79 35.35
N THR A 455 -33.35 -3.05 35.12
CA THR A 455 -32.85 -3.94 36.19
C THR A 455 -31.95 -5.03 35.60
N ASP A 456 -30.66 -4.73 35.39
CA ASP A 456 -29.57 -5.72 35.53
C ASP A 456 -28.21 -5.03 35.39
N ILE A 457 -27.54 -4.79 36.53
CA ILE A 457 -26.23 -4.15 36.61
C ILE A 457 -25.15 -5.24 36.52
N GLY A 458 -24.74 -5.53 35.30
CA GLY A 458 -23.56 -6.33 34.98
C GLY A 458 -23.10 -6.03 33.55
N LEU A 459 -21.94 -5.37 33.40
CA LEU A 459 -21.36 -5.01 32.12
C LEU A 459 -21.03 -6.29 31.30
N LYS A 460 -21.98 -6.75 30.49
CA LYS A 460 -21.66 -7.57 29.32
C LYS A 460 -20.98 -6.66 28.30
N ALA A 461 -19.90 -7.15 27.68
CA ALA A 461 -19.12 -6.46 26.67
C ALA A 461 -20.03 -5.68 25.69
N PHE A 462 -19.97 -4.35 25.76
CA PHE A 462 -20.72 -3.46 24.88
C PHE A 462 -20.23 -3.69 23.45
N LYS A 463 -21.04 -4.39 22.65
CA LYS A 463 -20.87 -4.47 21.20
C LYS A 463 -21.76 -3.40 20.61
N LEU A 464 -21.19 -2.53 19.77
CA LEU A 464 -21.95 -1.65 18.90
C LEU A 464 -23.04 -2.49 18.21
N PRO A 465 -24.29 -1.99 18.13
CA PRO A 465 -25.28 -2.66 17.30
C PRO A 465 -24.69 -2.77 15.89
N PRO A 466 -24.66 -3.98 15.29
CA PRO A 466 -24.15 -4.13 13.95
C PRO A 466 -24.93 -3.18 13.03
N PRO A 467 -24.25 -2.56 12.03
CA PRO A 467 -24.94 -1.70 11.09
C PRO A 467 -26.14 -2.44 10.49
N PRO A 468 -27.24 -1.74 10.15
CA PRO A 468 -28.38 -2.36 9.51
C PRO A 468 -27.87 -3.21 8.33
N PRO A 469 -28.21 -4.51 8.27
CA PRO A 469 -27.73 -5.35 7.18
C PRO A 469 -28.21 -4.72 5.87
N LEU A 470 -27.29 -4.51 4.92
CA LEU A 470 -27.69 -4.04 3.60
C LEU A 470 -28.70 -5.03 3.03
N THR A 471 -29.85 -4.52 2.59
CA THR A 471 -30.76 -5.33 1.80
C THR A 471 -30.02 -5.76 0.52
N PRO A 472 -30.25 -6.99 0.04
CA PRO A 472 -29.55 -7.50 -1.15
C PRO A 472 -29.74 -6.59 -2.37
N GLU A 473 -30.88 -5.90 -2.46
CA GLU A 473 -31.18 -4.92 -3.51
C GLU A 473 -30.33 -3.64 -3.40
N LEU A 474 -30.14 -3.11 -2.19
CA LEU A 474 -29.29 -1.94 -1.97
C LEU A 474 -27.81 -2.26 -2.20
N ALA A 475 -27.36 -3.44 -1.79
CA ALA A 475 -26.00 -3.91 -2.04
C ALA A 475 -25.74 -4.09 -3.55
N LEU A 476 -26.70 -4.64 -4.29
CA LEU A 476 -26.60 -4.81 -5.74
C LEU A 476 -26.58 -3.47 -6.46
N ARG A 477 -27.48 -2.53 -6.08
CA ARG A 477 -27.50 -1.18 -6.66
C ARG A 477 -26.23 -0.41 -6.34
N GLY A 478 -25.73 -0.49 -5.10
CA GLY A 478 -24.46 0.11 -4.70
C GLY A 478 -23.28 -0.45 -5.49
N GLY A 479 -23.20 -1.77 -5.63
CA GLY A 479 -22.18 -2.44 -6.43
C GLY A 479 -22.22 -2.06 -7.91
N GLN A 480 -23.41 -1.95 -8.50
CA GLN A 480 -23.59 -1.49 -9.89
C GLN A 480 -23.06 -0.06 -10.09
N VAL A 481 -23.42 0.87 -9.19
CA VAL A 481 -22.93 2.25 -9.26
C VAL A 481 -21.41 2.29 -9.13
N SER A 482 -20.82 1.56 -8.19
CA SER A 482 -19.36 1.51 -8.02
C SER A 482 -18.63 1.00 -9.27
N VAL A 483 -19.14 -0.05 -9.91
CA VAL A 483 -18.53 -0.59 -11.13
C VAL A 483 -18.64 0.39 -12.30
N LEU A 484 -19.78 1.08 -12.44
CA LEU A 484 -19.94 2.11 -13.46
C LEU A 484 -18.97 3.28 -13.24
N SER A 485 -18.80 3.72 -12.01
CA SER A 485 -17.80 4.75 -11.66
C SER A 485 -16.38 4.31 -11.98
N ILE A 486 -16.01 3.05 -11.72
CA ILE A 486 -14.69 2.52 -12.09
C ILE A 486 -14.53 2.48 -13.62
N LEU A 487 -15.55 2.07 -14.37
CA LEU A 487 -15.49 2.07 -15.84
C LEU A 487 -15.36 3.49 -16.42
N GLU A 488 -16.03 4.47 -15.82
CA GLU A 488 -15.88 5.89 -16.18
C GLU A 488 -14.47 6.40 -15.85
N PHE A 489 -13.91 6.00 -14.72
CA PHE A 489 -12.51 6.28 -14.39
C PHE A 489 -11.53 5.61 -15.37
N VAL A 490 -11.77 4.36 -15.76
CA VAL A 490 -10.94 3.69 -16.79
C VAL A 490 -11.02 4.42 -18.13
N LYS A 491 -12.19 4.97 -18.49
CA LYS A 491 -12.36 5.81 -19.69
C LYS A 491 -11.45 7.05 -19.63
N SER A 492 -11.37 7.75 -18.49
CA SER A 492 -10.50 8.92 -18.34
C SER A 492 -9.01 8.57 -18.46
N LEU A 493 -8.61 7.38 -17.99
CA LEU A 493 -7.24 6.87 -18.16
C LEU A 493 -6.90 6.45 -19.60
N GLU A 494 -7.89 6.27 -20.50
CA GLU A 494 -7.62 5.95 -21.91
C GLU A 494 -6.98 7.09 -22.69
N GLU A 495 -7.22 8.35 -22.28
CA GLU A 495 -6.74 9.55 -22.96
C GLU A 495 -5.26 9.86 -22.64
N ALA A 496 -4.73 9.30 -21.56
CA ALA A 496 -3.33 9.42 -21.16
C ALA A 496 -2.42 8.50 -22.00
N ASN A 497 -2.01 8.99 -23.17
CA ASN A 497 -1.24 8.28 -24.20
C ASN A 497 0.21 7.88 -23.81
N LYS A 498 0.42 6.95 -22.86
CA LYS A 498 1.71 6.25 -22.71
C LYS A 498 1.51 4.77 -22.38
N ARG A 499 1.61 3.92 -23.42
CA ARG A 499 1.70 2.47 -23.27
C ARG A 499 3.10 2.09 -22.78
N VAL A 500 3.25 1.83 -21.48
CA VAL A 500 4.42 1.12 -20.94
C VAL A 500 4.12 -0.36 -21.09
N ARG A 501 4.79 -1.05 -22.02
CA ARG A 501 4.71 -2.52 -22.08
C ARG A 501 5.34 -3.10 -20.82
N SER A 502 4.52 -3.63 -19.93
CA SER A 502 4.93 -4.26 -18.67
C SER A 502 5.15 -5.77 -18.86
N GLY A 503 6.10 -6.34 -18.11
CA GLY A 503 6.55 -7.73 -18.24
C GLY A 503 5.59 -8.77 -17.64
N VAL A 504 5.84 -10.03 -17.98
CA VAL A 504 4.97 -11.21 -17.77
C VAL A 504 4.65 -11.54 -16.29
N ASN A 505 5.32 -10.91 -15.31
CA ASN A 505 5.17 -11.22 -13.88
C ASN A 505 4.44 -10.14 -13.04
N ARG A 506 3.70 -9.21 -13.66
CA ARG A 506 2.97 -8.19 -12.87
C ARG A 506 1.72 -8.80 -12.22
N LEU A 507 1.68 -8.80 -10.89
CA LEU A 507 0.47 -9.06 -10.10
C LEU A 507 -0.58 -7.98 -10.45
N ALA A 508 -1.79 -8.40 -10.83
CA ALA A 508 -2.90 -7.46 -11.01
C ALA A 508 -3.13 -6.69 -9.69
N ALA A 509 -3.39 -5.39 -9.79
CA ALA A 509 -3.54 -4.43 -8.68
C ALA A 509 -2.25 -3.87 -8.04
N SER A 510 -1.05 -4.28 -8.44
CA SER A 510 0.22 -3.66 -7.97
C SER A 510 0.49 -2.25 -8.52
N SER A 511 -0.42 -1.71 -9.32
CA SER A 511 -0.29 -0.39 -9.94
C SER A 511 -1.64 0.16 -10.33
N ASN A 512 -1.83 1.46 -10.14
CA ASN A 512 -3.06 2.17 -10.46
C ASN A 512 -3.20 2.46 -11.98
N ASP A 513 -2.77 1.51 -12.82
CA ASP A 513 -2.76 1.64 -14.28
C ASP A 513 -4.08 1.14 -14.87
N ARG A 514 -4.43 1.64 -16.07
CA ARG A 514 -5.60 1.22 -16.85
C ARG A 514 -5.73 -0.30 -16.95
N GLU A 515 -4.64 -1.01 -17.21
CA GLU A 515 -4.62 -2.47 -17.36
C GLU A 515 -4.97 -3.20 -16.05
N SER A 516 -4.59 -2.65 -14.90
CA SER A 516 -4.91 -3.22 -13.59
C SER A 516 -6.41 -3.11 -13.28
N TRP A 517 -7.01 -1.94 -13.53
CA TRP A 517 -8.45 -1.76 -13.34
C TRP A 517 -9.27 -2.65 -14.26
N ILE A 518 -8.85 -2.78 -15.51
CA ILE A 518 -9.46 -3.72 -16.45
C ILE A 518 -9.37 -5.15 -15.90
N ALA A 519 -8.20 -5.58 -15.41
CA ALA A 519 -8.04 -6.91 -14.82
C ALA A 519 -8.90 -7.13 -13.57
N ILE A 520 -9.09 -6.11 -12.74
CA ILE A 520 -9.98 -6.16 -11.57
C ILE A 520 -11.43 -6.33 -12.01
N ILE A 521 -11.91 -5.52 -12.96
CA ILE A 521 -13.30 -5.59 -13.43
C ILE A 521 -13.57 -6.92 -14.14
N THR A 522 -12.65 -7.42 -14.97
CA THR A 522 -12.82 -8.73 -15.64
C THR A 522 -12.82 -9.88 -14.64
N ARG A 523 -12.05 -9.80 -13.56
CA ARG A 523 -12.08 -10.79 -12.47
C ARG A 523 -13.35 -10.67 -11.63
N LEU A 524 -13.84 -9.47 -11.35
CA LEU A 524 -15.09 -9.26 -10.62
C LEU A 524 -16.30 -9.74 -11.44
N ALA A 525 -16.26 -9.56 -12.76
CA ALA A 525 -17.28 -10.08 -13.66
C ALA A 525 -17.28 -11.62 -13.67
N SER A 526 -16.10 -12.22 -13.76
CA SER A 526 -15.94 -13.65 -14.02
C SER A 526 -15.95 -14.51 -12.75
N ARG A 527 -15.46 -13.99 -11.60
CA ARG A 527 -15.39 -14.71 -10.33
C ARG A 527 -16.61 -14.37 -9.47
N SER A 528 -17.43 -15.36 -9.14
CA SER A 528 -18.56 -15.18 -8.23
C SER A 528 -18.06 -15.17 -6.79
N ALA A 529 -18.27 -14.08 -6.06
CA ALA A 529 -17.97 -14.00 -4.62
C ALA A 529 -19.10 -14.60 -3.75
N THR A 530 -20.16 -15.13 -4.36
CA THR A 530 -21.32 -15.65 -3.65
C THR A 530 -21.87 -16.88 -4.37
N GLU A 531 -21.30 -18.05 -4.09
CA GLU A 531 -22.11 -19.27 -4.09
C GLU A 531 -22.13 -19.74 -2.62
N PRO A 532 -23.23 -19.48 -1.87
CA PRO A 532 -23.41 -20.14 -0.60
C PRO A 532 -23.54 -21.64 -0.85
N ASP A 533 -22.72 -22.42 -0.19
CA ASP A 533 -22.93 -23.86 -0.03
C ASP A 533 -24.39 -24.09 0.38
N HIS A 534 -25.09 -24.91 -0.41
CA HIS A 534 -26.45 -25.41 -0.20
C HIS A 534 -27.62 -24.44 -0.45
N ALA A 535 -28.17 -24.44 -1.66
CA ALA A 535 -29.60 -24.24 -1.86
C ALA A 535 -30.13 -25.06 -3.04
N VAL A 536 -31.27 -25.69 -2.79
CA VAL A 536 -31.98 -26.70 -3.57
C VAL A 536 -32.34 -26.23 -4.98
N LYS A 537 -32.35 -27.17 -5.93
CA LYS A 537 -32.98 -27.06 -7.26
C LYS A 537 -34.38 -26.42 -7.16
N GLU A 538 -34.52 -25.18 -7.58
CA GLU A 538 -35.78 -24.70 -8.15
C GLU A 538 -35.49 -23.89 -9.42
N GLU A 539 -36.13 -24.31 -10.50
CA GLU A 539 -36.15 -23.61 -11.78
C GLU A 539 -36.91 -22.28 -11.61
N VAL A 540 -36.20 -21.23 -11.21
CA VAL A 540 -36.71 -19.86 -11.26
C VAL A 540 -35.69 -19.01 -12.00
N LYS A 541 -36.17 -18.33 -13.05
CA LYS A 541 -35.43 -17.39 -13.92
C LYS A 541 -34.36 -16.66 -13.11
N SER A 542 -33.09 -16.88 -13.46
CA SER A 542 -31.94 -16.44 -12.66
C SER A 542 -32.07 -14.95 -12.33
N ALA A 543 -32.13 -14.62 -11.04
CA ALA A 543 -32.01 -13.24 -10.61
C ALA A 543 -30.74 -12.64 -11.23
N PRO A 544 -30.77 -11.37 -11.73
CA PRO A 544 -29.58 -10.74 -12.26
C PRO A 544 -28.56 -10.64 -11.13
N THR A 545 -27.54 -11.50 -11.16
CA THR A 545 -26.42 -11.40 -10.24
C THR A 545 -25.60 -10.17 -10.61
N LEU A 546 -24.97 -9.54 -9.61
CA LEU A 546 -24.07 -8.39 -9.82
C LEU A 546 -23.07 -8.68 -10.95
N ASN A 547 -22.52 -9.89 -11.00
CA ASN A 547 -21.62 -10.35 -12.06
C ASN A 547 -22.23 -10.23 -13.47
N ASN A 548 -23.48 -10.62 -13.69
CA ASN A 548 -24.13 -10.46 -15.00
C ASN A 548 -24.28 -8.98 -15.38
N SER A 549 -24.60 -8.12 -14.41
CA SER A 549 -24.62 -6.68 -14.64
C SER A 549 -23.24 -6.13 -15.01
N ILE A 550 -22.16 -6.60 -14.37
CA ILE A 550 -20.78 -6.21 -14.70
C ILE A 550 -20.42 -6.68 -16.11
N ARG A 551 -20.81 -7.90 -16.49
CA ARG A 551 -20.58 -8.43 -17.84
C ARG A 551 -21.31 -7.63 -18.92
N GLU A 552 -22.53 -7.18 -18.66
CA GLU A 552 -23.27 -6.29 -19.56
C GLU A 552 -22.62 -4.91 -19.69
N SER A 553 -22.12 -4.36 -18.59
CA SER A 553 -21.34 -3.11 -18.61
C SER A 553 -20.01 -3.27 -19.37
N LEU A 554 -19.29 -4.38 -19.18
CA LEU A 554 -18.07 -4.71 -19.94
C LEU A 554 -18.36 -4.88 -21.43
N TYR A 555 -19.43 -5.58 -21.78
CA TYR A 555 -19.88 -5.76 -23.16
C TYR A 555 -20.13 -4.41 -23.84
N SER A 556 -20.89 -3.54 -23.17
CA SER A 556 -21.20 -2.19 -23.67
C SER A 556 -19.93 -1.35 -23.83
N TYR A 557 -19.04 -1.39 -22.83
CA TYR A 557 -17.75 -0.72 -22.87
C TYR A 557 -16.86 -1.20 -24.03
N VAL A 558 -16.79 -2.51 -24.30
CA VAL A 558 -16.01 -3.03 -25.43
C VAL A 558 -16.61 -2.57 -26.77
N LEU A 559 -17.94 -2.60 -26.93
CA LEU A 559 -18.58 -2.29 -28.20
C LEU A 559 -18.54 -0.81 -28.59
N GLU A 560 -18.51 0.11 -27.62
CA GLU A 560 -18.33 1.55 -27.88
C GLU A 560 -17.12 1.86 -28.78
N ASP A 561 -15.99 1.15 -28.58
CA ASP A 561 -14.81 1.23 -29.46
C ASP A 561 -14.07 -0.12 -29.51
N PHE A 562 -14.68 -1.08 -30.19
CA PHE A 562 -14.16 -2.46 -30.24
C PHE A 562 -12.79 -2.55 -30.94
N ARG A 563 -12.43 -1.60 -31.81
CA ARG A 563 -11.14 -1.59 -32.52
C ARG A 563 -10.00 -1.26 -31.56
N ARG A 564 -10.17 -0.26 -30.68
CA ARG A 564 -9.17 0.09 -29.68
C ARG A 564 -9.21 -0.81 -28.45
N ARG A 565 -10.38 -1.35 -28.11
CA ARG A 565 -10.63 -2.12 -26.87
C ARG A 565 -10.61 -3.65 -27.07
N ILE A 566 -10.18 -4.15 -28.23
CA ILE A 566 -10.11 -5.60 -28.51
C ILE A 566 -9.27 -6.38 -27.49
N ASP A 567 -8.20 -5.76 -26.99
CA ASP A 567 -7.34 -6.33 -25.94
C ASP A 567 -8.14 -6.64 -24.68
N VAL A 568 -9.05 -5.74 -24.30
CA VAL A 568 -9.94 -5.89 -23.14
C VAL A 568 -10.88 -7.06 -23.33
N ALA A 569 -11.44 -7.20 -24.52
CA ALA A 569 -12.33 -8.31 -24.86
C ALA A 569 -11.61 -9.66 -24.76
N ILE A 570 -10.39 -9.76 -25.28
CA ILE A 570 -9.58 -10.98 -25.24
C ILE A 570 -9.20 -11.32 -23.80
N THR A 571 -8.74 -10.36 -23.00
CA THR A 571 -8.42 -10.56 -21.58
C THR A 571 -9.65 -11.02 -20.79
N TRP A 572 -10.81 -10.40 -21.02
CA TRP A 572 -12.06 -10.80 -20.38
C TRP A 572 -12.46 -12.23 -20.73
N LEU A 573 -12.47 -12.57 -22.02
CA LEU A 573 -12.79 -13.92 -22.49
C LEU A 573 -11.80 -14.97 -21.97
N THR A 574 -10.52 -14.59 -21.80
CA THR A 574 -9.51 -15.48 -21.22
C THR A 574 -9.79 -15.79 -19.75
N GLU A 575 -10.20 -14.79 -18.96
CA GLU A 575 -10.59 -15.00 -17.57
C GLU A 575 -11.91 -15.80 -17.46
N GLU A 576 -12.92 -15.56 -18.31
CA GLU A 576 -14.15 -16.38 -18.32
C GLU A 576 -13.86 -17.83 -18.71
N TRP A 577 -13.01 -18.07 -19.72
CA TRP A 577 -12.58 -19.43 -20.09
C TRP A 577 -11.83 -20.13 -18.96
N TYR A 578 -10.94 -19.41 -18.29
CA TYR A 578 -10.19 -19.95 -17.15
C TYR A 578 -11.13 -20.36 -16.02
N ASN A 579 -12.14 -19.53 -15.72
CA ASN A 579 -13.14 -19.85 -14.71
C ASN A 579 -14.03 -21.02 -15.12
N ASP A 580 -14.47 -21.08 -16.38
CA ASP A 580 -15.24 -22.23 -16.90
C ASP A 580 -14.43 -23.53 -16.75
N ARG A 581 -13.12 -23.51 -17.03
CA ARG A 581 -12.22 -24.67 -16.83
C ARG A 581 -12.03 -25.04 -15.37
N LEU A 582 -11.97 -24.05 -14.47
CA LEU A 582 -11.87 -24.30 -13.03
C LEU A 582 -13.17 -24.92 -12.50
N ARG A 583 -14.33 -24.39 -12.91
CA ARG A 583 -15.64 -24.95 -12.55
C ARG A 583 -15.85 -26.34 -13.12
N GLN A 584 -15.40 -26.61 -14.35
CA GLN A 584 -15.47 -27.95 -14.93
C GLN A 584 -14.69 -28.99 -14.10
N LYS A 585 -13.57 -28.60 -13.46
CA LYS A 585 -12.82 -29.48 -12.55
C LYS A 585 -13.54 -29.73 -11.22
N THR A 586 -14.30 -28.76 -10.73
CA THR A 586 -14.96 -28.82 -9.41
C THR A 586 -16.38 -29.40 -9.48
N GLU A 587 -17.18 -28.97 -10.47
CA GLU A 587 -18.62 -29.24 -10.61
C GLU A 587 -18.96 -30.26 -11.72
N GLY A 588 -17.97 -30.69 -12.52
CA GLY A 588 -18.15 -31.61 -13.65
C GLY A 588 -18.66 -30.94 -14.93
N ASP A 589 -19.08 -31.74 -15.93
CA ASP A 589 -19.42 -31.27 -17.29
C ASP A 589 -20.80 -30.57 -17.41
N GLY A 590 -21.51 -30.38 -16.29
CA GLY A 590 -22.85 -29.78 -16.23
C GLY A 590 -22.88 -28.26 -15.98
N ALA A 591 -21.74 -27.61 -15.78
CA ALA A 591 -21.68 -26.18 -15.52
C ALA A 591 -21.96 -25.35 -16.80
N PRO A 592 -22.79 -24.28 -16.73
CA PRO A 592 -23.06 -23.42 -17.87
C PRO A 592 -21.78 -22.72 -18.35
N ARG A 593 -21.46 -22.85 -19.64
CA ARG A 593 -20.27 -22.26 -20.26
C ARG A 593 -20.50 -20.77 -20.54
N GLN A 594 -20.00 -19.93 -19.65
CA GLN A 594 -20.18 -18.49 -19.76
C GLN A 594 -19.31 -17.92 -20.88
N TYR A 595 -18.11 -18.48 -21.08
CA TYR A 595 -17.18 -18.09 -22.14
C TYR A 595 -17.83 -18.11 -23.54
N GLU A 596 -18.45 -19.23 -23.91
CA GLU A 596 -19.04 -19.42 -25.24
C GLU A 596 -20.20 -18.45 -25.48
N THR A 597 -21.02 -18.20 -24.45
CA THR A 597 -22.15 -17.27 -24.49
C THR A 597 -21.70 -15.84 -24.79
N TRP A 598 -20.66 -15.35 -24.10
CA TRP A 598 -20.16 -13.98 -24.30
C TRP A 598 -19.29 -13.82 -25.53
N ALA A 599 -18.54 -14.85 -25.91
CA ALA A 599 -17.78 -14.85 -27.17
C ALA A 599 -18.72 -14.68 -28.38
N VAL A 600 -19.83 -15.43 -28.40
CA VAL A 600 -20.86 -15.30 -29.44
C VAL A 600 -21.52 -13.92 -29.41
N LYS A 601 -21.93 -13.43 -28.22
CA LYS A 601 -22.50 -12.08 -28.09
C LYS A 601 -21.58 -10.97 -28.58
N LEU A 602 -20.27 -11.06 -28.31
CA LEU A 602 -19.28 -10.10 -28.78
C LEU A 602 -19.18 -10.12 -30.30
N ILE A 603 -19.06 -11.31 -30.90
CA ILE A 603 -19.04 -11.47 -32.36
C ILE A 603 -20.30 -10.88 -32.99
N ASP A 604 -21.48 -11.22 -32.48
CA ASP A 604 -22.75 -10.68 -32.97
C ASP A 604 -22.78 -9.14 -32.84
N GLY A 605 -22.24 -8.60 -31.75
CA GLY A 605 -22.18 -7.16 -31.49
C GLY A 605 -21.30 -6.37 -32.46
N PHE A 606 -20.08 -6.84 -32.74
CA PHE A 606 -19.19 -6.15 -33.69
C PHE A 606 -19.38 -6.61 -35.16
N SER A 607 -20.14 -7.69 -35.42
CA SER A 607 -20.43 -8.21 -36.77
C SER A 607 -20.95 -7.13 -37.72
N GLN A 608 -21.83 -6.25 -37.22
CA GLN A 608 -22.50 -5.20 -37.98
C GLN A 608 -21.59 -4.02 -38.36
N TYR A 609 -20.42 -3.92 -37.73
CA TYR A 609 -19.50 -2.78 -37.86
C TYR A 609 -18.15 -3.16 -38.48
N LEU A 610 -18.02 -4.39 -38.98
CA LEU A 610 -16.81 -4.92 -39.60
C LEU A 610 -16.65 -4.44 -41.05
N HIS A 611 -15.42 -4.09 -41.41
CA HIS A 611 -15.04 -3.78 -42.79
C HIS A 611 -14.00 -4.77 -43.31
N ALA A 612 -13.94 -4.99 -44.63
CA ALA A 612 -13.01 -5.91 -45.29
C ALA A 612 -11.51 -5.71 -44.93
N GLN A 613 -11.14 -4.49 -44.51
CA GLN A 613 -9.77 -4.11 -44.18
C GLN A 613 -9.42 -4.27 -42.69
N ASP A 614 -10.41 -4.52 -41.83
CA ASP A 614 -10.19 -4.61 -40.39
C ASP A 614 -9.42 -5.88 -40.03
N LYS A 615 -8.37 -5.75 -39.21
CA LYS A 615 -7.62 -6.90 -38.68
C LYS A 615 -8.19 -7.44 -37.36
N VAL A 616 -9.25 -6.82 -36.86
CA VAL A 616 -9.80 -7.09 -35.53
C VAL A 616 -10.35 -8.52 -35.45
N LEU A 617 -11.07 -8.98 -36.47
CA LEU A 617 -11.58 -10.36 -36.53
C LEU A 617 -10.44 -11.38 -36.55
N THR A 618 -9.43 -11.16 -37.39
CA THR A 618 -8.24 -12.03 -37.45
C THR A 618 -7.53 -12.11 -36.10
N ARG A 619 -7.38 -10.96 -35.44
CA ARG A 619 -6.75 -10.86 -34.12
C ARG A 619 -7.57 -11.57 -33.05
N PHE A 620 -8.87 -11.34 -33.01
CA PHE A 620 -9.80 -11.97 -32.07
C PHE A 620 -9.71 -13.50 -32.18
N LEU A 621 -9.89 -14.07 -33.38
CA LEU A 621 -9.81 -15.53 -33.58
C LEU A 621 -8.41 -16.10 -33.31
N GLY A 622 -7.38 -15.27 -33.50
CA GLY A 622 -5.98 -15.63 -33.28
C GLY A 622 -5.54 -15.61 -31.82
N GLU A 623 -6.19 -14.83 -30.95
CA GLU A 623 -5.75 -14.59 -29.56
C GLU A 623 -6.72 -15.15 -28.49
N VAL A 624 -7.99 -15.38 -28.81
CA VAL A 624 -9.02 -15.95 -27.92
C VAL A 624 -8.69 -17.40 -27.50
N PRO A 625 -8.92 -17.86 -26.26
CA PRO A 625 -8.35 -19.12 -25.76
C PRO A 625 -8.86 -20.40 -26.45
N ASP A 626 -10.14 -20.49 -26.80
CA ASP A 626 -10.75 -21.70 -27.38
C ASP A 626 -11.76 -21.38 -28.48
N LEU A 627 -11.77 -22.15 -29.57
CA LEU A 627 -12.69 -21.94 -30.69
C LEU A 627 -13.69 -23.08 -30.73
N SER A 628 -14.92 -22.81 -30.28
CA SER A 628 -16.01 -23.78 -30.34
C SER A 628 -16.69 -23.79 -31.72
N PRO A 629 -17.35 -24.91 -32.08
CA PRO A 629 -18.16 -24.98 -33.30
C PRO A 629 -19.24 -23.89 -33.37
N THR A 630 -19.82 -23.50 -32.24
CA THR A 630 -20.83 -22.41 -32.16
C THR A 630 -20.24 -21.06 -32.55
N ILE A 631 -19.01 -20.77 -32.12
CA ILE A 631 -18.29 -19.53 -32.48
C ILE A 631 -18.01 -19.52 -33.99
N LEU A 632 -17.54 -20.64 -34.55
CA LEU A 632 -17.29 -20.79 -35.99
C LEU A 632 -18.57 -20.69 -36.84
N ALA A 633 -19.68 -21.25 -36.37
CA ALA A 633 -20.98 -21.10 -37.02
C ALA A 633 -21.44 -19.64 -37.10
N ARG A 634 -21.16 -18.84 -36.07
CA ARG A 634 -21.45 -17.39 -36.07
C ARG A 634 -20.58 -16.63 -37.06
N ILE A 635 -19.31 -17.01 -37.19
CA ILE A 635 -18.39 -16.43 -38.18
C ILE A 635 -18.84 -16.75 -39.60
N LYS A 636 -19.33 -17.98 -39.84
CA LYS A 636 -19.94 -18.36 -41.11
C LYS A 636 -21.17 -17.51 -41.46
N LEU A 637 -21.97 -17.09 -40.47
CA LEU A 637 -23.10 -16.18 -40.69
C LEU A 637 -22.68 -14.75 -41.07
N ILE A 638 -21.47 -14.32 -40.71
CA ILE A 638 -20.93 -13.01 -41.12
C ILE A 638 -20.72 -12.98 -42.65
N CYS A 639 -20.45 -14.12 -43.29
CA CYS A 639 -20.30 -14.23 -44.75
C CYS A 639 -21.58 -13.94 -45.56
N ARG A 640 -22.73 -13.71 -44.89
CA ARG A 640 -23.94 -13.22 -45.57
C ARG A 640 -23.75 -11.85 -46.21
N ASP A 641 -22.80 -11.06 -45.71
CA ASP A 641 -22.38 -9.82 -46.37
C ASP A 641 -21.18 -10.11 -47.29
N PRO A 642 -21.35 -9.95 -48.62
CA PRO A 642 -20.29 -10.09 -49.63
C PRO A 642 -18.99 -9.36 -49.31
N SER A 643 -19.09 -8.18 -48.70
CA SER A 643 -17.97 -7.27 -48.53
C SER A 643 -16.95 -7.78 -47.51
N VAL A 644 -17.37 -8.59 -46.54
CA VAL A 644 -16.53 -9.11 -45.44
C VAL A 644 -16.05 -10.54 -45.68
N VAL A 645 -16.54 -11.22 -46.72
CA VAL A 645 -16.12 -12.59 -47.10
C VAL A 645 -14.59 -12.72 -47.23
N PRO A 646 -13.85 -11.79 -47.89
CA PRO A 646 -12.40 -11.88 -47.97
C PRO A 646 -11.72 -11.80 -46.60
N LEU A 647 -12.26 -10.99 -45.68
CA LEU A 647 -11.75 -10.86 -44.31
C LEU A 647 -11.99 -12.16 -43.51
N VAL A 648 -13.18 -12.74 -43.60
CA VAL A 648 -13.51 -13.98 -42.88
C VAL A 648 -12.60 -15.13 -43.36
N LEU A 649 -12.47 -15.31 -44.68
CA LEU A 649 -11.63 -16.37 -45.26
C LEU A 649 -10.14 -16.19 -44.91
N THR A 650 -9.62 -14.96 -44.95
CA THR A 650 -8.23 -14.69 -44.54
C THR A 650 -8.02 -14.87 -43.03
N SER A 651 -9.02 -14.54 -42.21
CA SER A 651 -8.99 -14.78 -40.76
C SER A 651 -9.01 -16.27 -40.42
N LEU A 652 -9.86 -17.07 -41.09
CA LEU A 652 -9.88 -18.53 -40.94
C LEU A 652 -8.58 -19.18 -41.43
N LEU A 653 -8.00 -18.69 -42.52
CA LEU A 653 -6.68 -19.14 -42.97
C LEU A 653 -5.59 -18.87 -41.92
N TYR A 654 -5.63 -17.70 -41.26
CA TYR A 654 -4.71 -17.39 -40.17
C TYR A 654 -4.85 -18.40 -39.02
N VAL A 655 -6.08 -18.78 -38.65
CA VAL A 655 -6.33 -19.83 -37.65
C VAL A 655 -5.75 -21.18 -38.10
N VAL A 656 -5.98 -21.59 -39.35
CA VAL A 656 -5.43 -22.83 -39.94
C VAL A 656 -3.89 -22.85 -39.86
N MET A 657 -3.24 -21.70 -40.05
CA MET A 657 -1.77 -21.60 -40.04
C MET A 657 -1.17 -21.48 -38.64
N MET A 658 -1.81 -20.73 -37.74
CA MET A 658 -1.23 -20.35 -36.43
C MET A 658 -1.78 -21.16 -35.26
N ARG A 659 -2.87 -21.91 -35.44
CA ARG A 659 -3.53 -22.69 -34.38
C ARG A 659 -3.78 -24.14 -34.79
N PRO A 660 -2.78 -25.02 -34.69
CA PRO A 660 -2.90 -26.44 -35.05
C PRO A 660 -4.11 -27.19 -34.45
N PRO A 661 -4.52 -26.97 -33.18
CA PRO A 661 -5.67 -27.67 -32.59
C PRO A 661 -7.02 -27.33 -33.25
N ALA A 662 -7.19 -26.10 -33.75
CA ALA A 662 -8.43 -25.64 -34.38
C ALA A 662 -8.42 -25.80 -35.91
N LYS A 663 -7.33 -26.36 -36.46
CA LYS A 663 -7.09 -26.44 -37.91
C LYS A 663 -8.20 -27.18 -38.65
N GLU A 664 -8.57 -28.38 -38.20
CA GLU A 664 -9.58 -29.19 -38.88
C GLU A 664 -10.96 -28.53 -38.82
N MET A 665 -11.37 -28.01 -37.66
CA MET A 665 -12.65 -27.29 -37.51
C MET A 665 -12.72 -26.01 -38.37
N ALA A 666 -11.61 -25.28 -38.48
CA ALA A 666 -11.52 -24.10 -39.34
C ALA A 666 -11.58 -24.47 -40.82
N LEU A 667 -10.96 -25.59 -41.23
CA LEU A 667 -11.05 -26.11 -42.60
C LEU A 667 -12.47 -26.58 -42.93
N ASP A 668 -13.13 -27.26 -42.00
CA ASP A 668 -14.54 -27.66 -42.15
C ASP A 668 -15.44 -26.42 -42.33
N THR A 669 -15.20 -25.36 -41.55
CA THR A 669 -15.93 -24.09 -41.69
C THR A 669 -15.66 -23.42 -43.05
N VAL A 670 -14.44 -23.49 -43.59
CA VAL A 670 -14.12 -22.97 -44.93
C VAL A 670 -14.81 -23.79 -46.03
N GLN A 671 -14.91 -25.11 -45.87
CA GLN A 671 -15.68 -25.96 -46.80
C GLN A 671 -17.16 -25.60 -46.78
N ASP A 672 -17.72 -25.47 -45.59
CA ASP A 672 -19.10 -25.03 -45.38
C ASP A 672 -19.39 -23.66 -46.03
N ILE A 673 -18.47 -22.70 -45.90
CA ILE A 673 -18.58 -21.40 -46.56
C ILE A 673 -18.50 -21.53 -48.09
N TRP A 674 -17.66 -22.42 -48.61
CA TRP A 674 -17.53 -22.68 -50.04
C TRP A 674 -18.82 -23.26 -50.65
N VAL A 675 -19.50 -24.14 -49.91
CA VAL A 675 -20.78 -24.74 -50.32
C VAL A 675 -21.91 -23.70 -50.31
N GLU A 676 -22.03 -22.92 -49.24
CA GLU A 676 -23.17 -22.02 -49.03
C GLU A 676 -23.06 -20.66 -49.73
N TYR A 677 -21.85 -20.12 -49.94
CA TYR A 677 -21.65 -18.77 -50.47
C TYR A 677 -20.86 -18.78 -51.78
N GLU A 678 -21.53 -18.47 -52.89
CA GLU A 678 -20.92 -18.52 -54.24
C GLU A 678 -19.76 -17.54 -54.42
N GLU A 679 -19.86 -16.36 -53.81
CA GLU A 679 -18.85 -15.31 -53.88
C GLU A 679 -17.57 -15.65 -53.11
N ALA A 680 -17.64 -16.60 -52.17
CA ALA A 680 -16.50 -17.08 -51.40
C ALA A 680 -15.66 -18.13 -52.16
N ARG A 681 -16.24 -18.77 -53.20
CA ARG A 681 -15.62 -19.87 -53.95
C ARG A 681 -14.22 -19.56 -54.50
N PRO A 682 -13.92 -18.43 -55.17
CA PRO A 682 -12.58 -18.21 -55.76
C PRO A 682 -11.47 -18.14 -54.71
N LEU A 683 -11.72 -17.51 -53.56
CA LEU A 683 -10.75 -17.40 -52.47
C LEU A 683 -10.68 -18.69 -51.63
N ALA A 684 -11.83 -19.30 -51.34
CA ALA A 684 -11.90 -20.55 -50.58
C ALA A 684 -11.29 -21.73 -51.36
N SER A 685 -11.51 -21.85 -52.67
CA SER A 685 -10.88 -22.88 -53.52
C SER A 685 -9.36 -22.78 -53.52
N LYS A 686 -8.79 -21.56 -53.52
CA LYS A 686 -7.34 -21.36 -53.42
C LYS A 686 -6.76 -21.92 -52.12
N TYR A 687 -7.52 -21.82 -51.02
CA TYR A 687 -7.10 -22.33 -49.71
C TYR A 687 -7.34 -23.83 -49.57
N LEU A 688 -8.50 -24.32 -50.02
CA LEU A 688 -8.84 -25.75 -49.99
C LEU A 688 -7.90 -26.57 -50.89
N ASN A 689 -7.49 -26.06 -52.06
CA ASN A 689 -6.47 -26.73 -52.89
C ASN A 689 -5.14 -26.96 -52.17
N LYS A 690 -4.78 -26.08 -51.23
CA LYS A 690 -3.52 -26.17 -50.48
C LYS A 690 -3.59 -27.17 -49.33
N PHE A 691 -4.74 -27.30 -48.67
CA PHE A 691 -4.87 -28.08 -47.42
C PHE A 691 -5.74 -29.34 -47.54
N ARG A 692 -6.69 -29.38 -48.48
CA ARG A 692 -7.57 -30.52 -48.78
C ARG A 692 -7.85 -30.63 -50.30
N PRO A 693 -6.85 -30.97 -51.12
CA PRO A 693 -6.99 -31.04 -52.58
C PRO A 693 -8.06 -32.06 -53.04
N ALA A 694 -8.20 -33.18 -52.32
CA ALA A 694 -9.19 -34.22 -52.62
C ALA A 694 -10.65 -33.74 -52.60
N PHE A 695 -10.98 -32.74 -51.78
CA PHE A 695 -12.33 -32.16 -51.71
C PHE A 695 -12.62 -31.24 -52.91
N VAL A 696 -11.61 -30.48 -53.36
CA VAL A 696 -11.78 -29.60 -54.51
C VAL A 696 -11.88 -30.43 -55.79
N GLU A 697 -11.09 -31.50 -55.91
CA GLU A 697 -11.16 -32.44 -57.02
C GLU A 697 -12.51 -33.16 -57.11
N SER A 698 -13.11 -33.56 -55.97
CA SER A 698 -14.46 -34.14 -55.95
C SER A 698 -15.52 -33.09 -56.30
N ALA A 699 -15.43 -31.88 -55.77
CA ALA A 699 -16.39 -30.82 -56.05
C ALA A 699 -16.32 -30.31 -57.51
N THR A 700 -15.14 -30.35 -58.15
CA THR A 700 -15.00 -30.09 -59.59
C THR A 700 -15.57 -31.22 -60.44
N ARG A 701 -15.44 -32.48 -60.00
CA ARG A 701 -16.06 -33.64 -60.66
C ARG A 701 -17.58 -33.60 -60.58
N ASP A 702 -18.13 -33.26 -59.43
CA ASP A 702 -19.58 -33.12 -59.25
C ASP A 702 -20.15 -31.96 -60.10
N ALA A 703 -19.38 -30.88 -60.31
CA ALA A 703 -19.75 -29.79 -61.22
C ALA A 703 -19.63 -30.18 -62.71
N GLU A 704 -18.66 -31.02 -63.08
CA GLU A 704 -18.54 -31.61 -64.43
C GLU A 704 -19.63 -32.64 -64.71
N GLU A 705 -20.04 -33.45 -63.73
CA GLU A 705 -21.17 -34.38 -63.85
C GLU A 705 -22.52 -33.67 -63.90
N ALA A 706 -22.71 -32.55 -63.18
CA ALA A 706 -23.91 -31.73 -63.24
C ALA A 706 -24.03 -30.87 -64.53
N SER A 707 -22.93 -30.67 -65.25
CA SER A 707 -22.89 -29.95 -66.55
C SER A 707 -22.86 -30.87 -67.76
N ALA A 708 -22.88 -32.19 -67.57
CA ALA A 708 -23.06 -33.15 -68.64
C ALA A 708 -24.49 -33.03 -69.23
N PRO A 709 -24.65 -32.90 -70.56
CA PRO A 709 -25.96 -32.74 -71.17
C PRO A 709 -26.79 -34.01 -70.97
N VAL A 710 -28.01 -33.84 -70.45
CA VAL A 710 -29.06 -34.87 -70.44
C VAL A 710 -29.19 -35.46 -71.85
N PRO A 711 -29.08 -36.79 -72.05
CA PRO A 711 -29.30 -37.37 -73.36
C PRO A 711 -30.76 -37.12 -73.79
N THR A 712 -30.91 -36.49 -74.95
CA THR A 712 -32.18 -36.28 -75.64
C THR A 712 -32.87 -37.63 -75.90
N PRO A 713 -34.20 -37.74 -75.69
CA PRO A 713 -34.91 -38.98 -75.98
C PRO A 713 -34.96 -39.17 -77.50
N VAL A 714 -34.42 -40.30 -77.98
CA VAL A 714 -34.58 -40.72 -79.36
C VAL A 714 -36.05 -41.05 -79.59
N ALA A 715 -36.69 -40.28 -80.47
CA ALA A 715 -38.03 -40.53 -80.97
C ALA A 715 -38.06 -41.89 -81.71
N ALA A 716 -38.84 -42.83 -81.21
CA ALA A 716 -39.24 -44.00 -81.96
C ALA A 716 -40.23 -43.57 -83.06
N VAL A 717 -39.75 -43.50 -84.30
CA VAL A 717 -40.62 -43.47 -85.49
C VAL A 717 -40.96 -44.91 -85.84
N ALA A 718 -42.26 -45.18 -85.91
CA ALA A 718 -42.81 -46.41 -86.45
C ALA A 718 -42.47 -46.53 -87.94
N THR A 719 -41.78 -47.62 -88.30
CA THR A 719 -42.18 -48.60 -89.32
C THR A 719 -41.35 -49.85 -89.14
#